data_AF-K4A1N4-F1
#
_entry.id   AF-K4A1N4-F1
#
_cell.length_a   1.000
_cell.length_b   1.000
_cell.length_c   1.000
_cell.angle_alpha   90.00
_cell.angle_beta   90.00
_cell.angle_gamma   90.00
#
_symmetry.space_group_name_H-M   'P 1'
#
loop_
_entity.id
_entity.type
_entity.pdbx_description
1 polymer ?
#
loop_
_entity_poly.entity_id
_entity_poly.type
_entity_poly.pdbx_seq_one_letter_code
_entity_poly.pdbx_strand_id
1 'polypeptide(L)'
;MVIEEGRVFKDLPALKRWLQAFAVIRKRPYKVLHSYAERCYTVVCDKERCPWRVCARKQNITGKWKITKVVSPHNCADHELKVRHPQLTSTLIAKRMMGILKEQPNMKVRTIIRTVEEIYGGYVITYGKAWRAKQRAWKMIYGDWESGYEQLPVLFNAIKAMNPGMHYEYIPKPNAWKDGRQIFERAFWWFPQCVEAFRHCRPVFSIDGTFLIGKYRGTLLIAISCDANNMLVPLAFALVERENNDSWGWFLRLVRIHVVGPGREVGVISNRHQGILHAVQEQMEGYPPLHHRWCTRHLAENLLRKDGVKDNFDLFQVAARHLQDYYFQRKLEQVRTAINAKGRQWLAGLMRDLDKWTRSHNAGGWRYEFQCSNMAESFNKLLLGICGMPVNAIVEFTFYRLVAWFNERHAKAKALQSAGERWAEKPKTHLSIANERAATHEVQCFDLATGTYQVKHRGRTTSDGKIRESRIHVVVLRDFKCTCGRPRQYHFVCSHLVAAARHRNFNIESMIPHEFSVNTLVRTWSPHFVPFRDPREWPPYDGPKYDADPAYRWNKHGTRKRTRHNMTMDQTHSFHLPFGEMTVTLQDYQKMLGLSIRGNAVTGPCISEGWRARVATFLGRELREHFGHCPQDADVETVGHYCRAWILHLFACVLFPDAIGDTASWMWIHCLIDWQQAGQYSWGSAVLCFLNQQLCEACGRTSGSTSVGGCVYLLQLWMWARLPVGHPEIMGRRPWFPGEPPRRQPTWAYLWDQVKVGHARLERAYLDYINELDALMAHSVNWQPYKGEDALPFAVSVMCAADDDLYRM
;
A
#
# COMPACT_ATOMS: atom_id res chain seq x y z
N MET A 1 8.66 -22.23 35.80
CA MET A 1 10.11 -22.56 35.77
C MET A 1 10.70 -22.36 37.16
N VAL A 2 11.23 -23.44 37.76
CA VAL A 2 11.95 -23.43 39.06
C VAL A 2 13.39 -23.88 38.82
N ILE A 3 14.35 -23.32 39.57
CA ILE A 3 15.76 -23.70 39.52
C ILE A 3 16.09 -24.59 40.71
N GLU A 4 16.59 -25.79 40.45
CA GLU A 4 16.78 -26.83 41.46
C GLU A 4 18.12 -27.53 41.23
N GLU A 5 18.73 -27.92 42.34
CA GLU A 5 19.89 -28.81 42.32
C GLU A 5 19.49 -30.15 41.72
N GLY A 6 20.42 -30.80 41.01
CA GLY A 6 20.14 -32.08 40.39
C GLY A 6 19.73 -32.02 38.92
N ARG A 7 19.16 -30.90 38.44
CA ARG A 7 18.70 -30.78 37.05
C ARG A 7 19.84 -30.95 36.04
N VAL A 8 19.60 -31.79 35.03
CA VAL A 8 20.57 -32.16 33.99
C VAL A 8 20.17 -31.59 32.63
N PHE A 9 21.15 -31.11 31.87
CA PHE A 9 21.01 -30.58 30.52
C PHE A 9 21.92 -31.36 29.57
N LYS A 10 21.50 -31.51 28.31
CA LYS A 10 22.28 -32.26 27.32
C LYS A 10 23.69 -31.70 27.08
N ASP A 11 23.84 -30.37 27.13
CA ASP A 11 25.08 -29.65 26.82
C ASP A 11 25.11 -28.26 27.49
N LEU A 12 26.28 -27.60 27.49
CA LEU A 12 26.45 -26.25 28.04
C LEU A 12 25.56 -25.21 27.33
N PRO A 13 25.41 -25.22 25.99
CA PRO A 13 24.47 -24.32 25.30
C PRO A 13 23.00 -24.46 25.74
N ALA A 14 22.53 -25.67 26.08
CA ALA A 14 21.18 -25.92 26.59
C ALA A 14 21.04 -25.35 28.00
N LEU A 15 22.01 -25.59 28.88
CA LEU A 15 22.05 -24.97 30.21
C LEU A 15 22.06 -23.44 30.14
N LYS A 16 22.94 -22.85 29.33
CA LYS A 16 23.03 -21.38 29.14
C LYS A 16 21.70 -20.80 28.65
N ARG A 17 21.05 -21.43 27.67
CA ARG A 17 19.74 -20.99 27.16
C ARG A 17 18.66 -21.06 28.23
N TRP A 18 18.61 -22.14 28.98
CA TRP A 18 17.63 -22.32 30.04
C TRP A 18 17.82 -21.28 31.15
N LEU A 19 19.06 -21.03 31.60
CA LEU A 19 19.37 -19.99 32.57
C LEU A 19 19.05 -18.58 32.06
N GLN A 20 19.31 -18.29 30.78
CA GLN A 20 18.94 -17.01 30.17
C GLN A 20 17.42 -16.80 30.18
N ALA A 21 16.64 -17.80 29.76
CA ALA A 21 15.18 -17.72 29.78
C ALA A 21 14.66 -17.57 31.22
N PHE A 22 15.22 -18.33 32.17
CA PHE A 22 14.87 -18.24 33.59
C PHE A 22 15.10 -16.81 34.12
N ALA A 23 16.29 -16.25 33.87
CA ALA A 23 16.67 -14.92 34.30
C ALA A 23 15.72 -13.85 33.75
N VAL A 24 15.38 -13.92 32.46
CA VAL A 24 14.47 -12.95 31.83
C VAL A 24 13.06 -13.06 32.40
N ILE A 25 12.51 -14.28 32.52
CA ILE A 25 11.14 -14.49 33.04
C ILE A 25 11.03 -14.05 34.49
N ARG A 26 12.04 -14.35 35.32
CA ARG A 26 12.08 -13.97 36.73
C ARG A 26 12.55 -12.53 36.94
N LYS A 27 12.90 -11.80 35.87
CA LYS A 27 13.44 -10.44 35.92
C LYS A 27 14.69 -10.30 36.79
N ARG A 28 15.52 -11.35 36.85
CA ARG A 28 16.75 -11.43 37.67
C ARG A 28 17.99 -11.55 36.77
N PRO A 29 18.66 -10.44 36.42
CA PRO A 29 19.89 -10.49 35.63
C PRO A 29 21.05 -11.10 36.43
N TYR A 30 21.95 -11.78 35.73
CA TYR A 30 23.13 -12.41 36.31
C TYR A 30 24.42 -12.00 35.61
N LYS A 31 25.56 -12.18 36.27
CA LYS A 31 26.90 -12.17 35.70
C LYS A 31 27.48 -13.59 35.69
N VAL A 32 28.36 -13.86 34.73
CA VAL A 32 29.09 -15.13 34.67
C VAL A 32 30.35 -14.99 35.50
N LEU A 33 30.48 -15.77 36.57
CA LEU A 33 31.67 -15.78 37.42
C LEU A 33 32.74 -16.73 36.85
N HIS A 34 32.30 -17.93 36.43
CA HIS A 34 33.18 -18.93 35.83
C HIS A 34 32.52 -19.56 34.61
N SER A 35 33.28 -19.74 33.53
CA SER A 35 32.81 -20.44 32.33
C SER A 35 33.96 -21.22 31.69
N TYR A 36 34.21 -22.42 32.23
CA TYR A 36 35.16 -23.37 31.68
C TYR A 36 34.39 -24.47 30.93
N ALA A 37 34.50 -24.48 29.60
CA ALA A 37 33.67 -25.30 28.71
C ALA A 37 33.75 -26.81 29.00
N GLU A 38 34.84 -27.26 29.61
CA GLU A 38 35.06 -28.68 29.93
C GLU A 38 34.84 -29.00 31.42
N ARG A 39 34.54 -28.02 32.28
CA ARG A 39 34.55 -28.22 33.73
C ARG A 39 33.35 -27.66 34.46
N CYS A 40 33.16 -26.34 34.44
CA CYS A 40 32.14 -25.68 35.25
C CYS A 40 31.63 -24.38 34.65
N TYR A 41 30.41 -24.05 35.05
CA TYR A 41 29.71 -22.83 34.68
C TYR A 41 29.00 -22.29 35.91
N THR A 42 29.42 -21.12 36.38
CA THR A 42 28.90 -20.49 37.59
C THR A 42 28.36 -19.11 37.25
N VAL A 43 27.10 -18.87 37.61
CA VAL A 43 26.46 -17.56 37.48
C VAL A 43 26.10 -17.02 38.86
N VAL A 44 26.22 -15.70 39.01
CA VAL A 44 25.91 -14.97 40.24
C VAL A 44 24.99 -13.81 39.91
N CYS A 45 24.24 -13.32 40.89
CA CYS A 45 23.40 -12.14 40.70
C CYS A 45 24.22 -10.95 40.16
N ASP A 46 23.61 -10.10 39.32
CA ASP A 46 24.28 -8.88 38.81
C ASP A 46 24.59 -7.84 39.92
N LYS A 47 23.89 -7.95 41.06
CA LYS A 47 24.02 -7.08 42.23
C LYS A 47 25.08 -7.61 43.20
N GLU A 48 26.04 -6.76 43.54
CA GLU A 48 27.26 -7.14 44.28
C GLU A 48 26.99 -7.77 45.66
N ARG A 49 25.95 -7.33 46.36
CA ARG A 49 25.61 -7.80 47.71
C ARG A 49 24.57 -8.93 47.75
N CYS A 50 24.25 -9.50 46.58
CA CYS A 50 23.27 -10.57 46.50
C CYS A 50 23.93 -11.96 46.53
N PRO A 51 23.57 -12.85 47.48
CA PRO A 51 24.24 -14.14 47.65
C PRO A 51 23.83 -15.16 46.58
N TRP A 52 22.84 -14.85 45.74
CA TRP A 52 22.30 -15.79 44.77
C TRP A 52 23.37 -16.26 43.78
N ARG A 53 23.50 -17.58 43.66
CA ARG A 53 24.52 -18.24 42.85
C ARG A 53 23.99 -19.58 42.34
N VAL A 54 24.33 -19.90 41.10
CA VAL A 54 24.08 -21.22 40.52
C VAL A 54 25.38 -21.76 39.97
N CYS A 55 25.78 -22.94 40.44
CA CYS A 55 26.94 -23.66 39.94
C CYS A 55 26.46 -24.89 39.16
N ALA A 56 26.99 -25.05 37.96
CA ALA A 56 26.82 -26.25 37.17
C ALA A 56 28.17 -26.84 36.79
N ARG A 57 28.23 -28.17 36.66
CA ARG A 57 29.42 -28.92 36.24
C ARG A 57 29.10 -29.86 35.09
N LYS A 58 30.11 -30.09 34.24
CA LYS A 58 30.07 -31.14 33.23
C LYS A 58 30.27 -32.49 33.92
N GLN A 59 29.49 -33.48 33.56
CA GLN A 59 29.64 -34.86 34.01
C GLN A 59 30.65 -35.56 33.09
N ASN A 60 31.71 -36.14 33.66
CA ASN A 60 32.81 -36.73 32.89
C ASN A 60 32.35 -37.89 31.99
N ILE A 61 31.45 -38.75 32.50
CA ILE A 61 31.01 -39.97 31.79
C ILE A 61 30.02 -39.64 30.66
N THR A 62 29.01 -38.81 30.95
CA THR A 62 27.90 -38.57 30.01
C THR A 62 28.09 -37.32 29.15
N GLY A 63 29.06 -36.46 29.47
CA GLY A 63 29.24 -35.14 28.87
C GLY A 63 28.13 -34.12 29.16
N LYS A 64 27.07 -34.53 29.88
CA LYS A 64 25.91 -33.71 30.23
C LYS A 64 26.27 -32.68 31.31
N TRP A 65 25.45 -31.64 31.44
CA TRP A 65 25.65 -30.56 32.40
C TRP A 65 24.63 -30.63 33.53
N LYS A 66 25.10 -30.75 34.77
CA LYS A 66 24.23 -30.83 35.96
C LYS A 66 24.36 -29.57 36.80
N ILE A 67 23.26 -29.02 37.26
CA ILE A 67 23.26 -27.99 38.32
C ILE A 67 23.63 -28.69 39.63
N THR A 68 24.80 -28.35 40.18
CA THR A 68 25.35 -29.00 41.37
C THR A 68 25.11 -28.22 42.65
N LYS A 69 24.89 -26.90 42.54
CA LYS A 69 24.64 -26.05 43.70
C LYS A 69 23.76 -24.87 43.33
N VAL A 70 22.75 -24.58 44.13
CA VAL A 70 21.90 -23.38 44.05
C VAL A 70 21.92 -22.69 45.40
N VAL A 71 22.46 -21.47 45.44
CA VAL A 71 22.42 -20.62 46.64
C VAL A 71 21.25 -19.65 46.50
N SER A 72 20.31 -19.72 47.44
CA SER A 72 19.09 -18.91 47.54
C SER A 72 18.89 -18.44 49.00
N PRO A 73 18.10 -17.39 49.29
CA PRO A 73 17.26 -16.60 48.39
C PRO A 73 17.98 -15.43 47.69
N HIS A 74 17.30 -14.80 46.73
CA HIS A 74 17.67 -13.44 46.32
C HIS A 74 17.27 -12.46 47.43
N ASN A 75 18.18 -11.57 47.84
CA ASN A 75 17.90 -10.46 48.76
C ASN A 75 17.80 -9.09 48.05
N CYS A 76 17.92 -9.06 46.71
CA CYS A 76 17.80 -7.83 45.92
C CYS A 76 16.33 -7.51 45.61
N ALA A 77 15.92 -6.25 45.76
CA ALA A 77 14.54 -5.81 45.55
C ALA A 77 14.08 -5.96 44.08
N ASP A 78 12.78 -6.19 43.87
CA ASP A 78 12.18 -6.35 42.53
C ASP A 78 12.09 -5.03 41.74
N HIS A 79 12.16 -3.86 42.39
CA HIS A 79 11.91 -2.56 41.73
C HIS A 79 13.12 -1.98 40.96
N GLU A 80 14.30 -2.60 41.01
CA GLU A 80 15.49 -2.17 40.26
C GLU A 80 15.53 -2.72 38.82
N LEU A 81 14.37 -2.91 38.20
CA LEU A 81 14.23 -3.50 36.87
C LEU A 81 14.90 -2.61 35.82
N LYS A 82 16.05 -3.03 35.32
CA LYS A 82 16.67 -2.40 34.14
C LYS A 82 15.68 -2.48 32.98
N VAL A 83 15.45 -1.35 32.30
CA VAL A 83 14.70 -1.27 31.02
C VAL A 83 15.25 -2.26 29.97
N ARG A 84 16.52 -2.66 30.09
CA ARG A 84 17.20 -3.63 29.22
C ARG A 84 17.73 -4.83 30.02
N HIS A 85 17.33 -6.04 29.64
CA HIS A 85 17.83 -7.28 30.24
C HIS A 85 19.05 -7.84 29.46
N PRO A 86 20.24 -8.01 30.09
CA PRO A 86 21.45 -8.50 29.39
C PRO A 86 21.29 -9.89 28.76
N GLN A 87 20.60 -10.79 29.47
CA GLN A 87 20.34 -12.17 29.01
C GLN A 87 19.25 -12.27 27.93
N LEU A 88 18.51 -11.19 27.64
CA LEU A 88 17.59 -11.13 26.50
C LEU A 88 18.41 -10.91 25.21
N THR A 89 19.09 -12.00 24.81
CA THR A 89 19.97 -12.03 23.64
C THR A 89 19.18 -12.16 22.34
N SER A 90 19.77 -11.74 21.22
CA SER A 90 19.13 -11.91 19.91
C SER A 90 18.91 -13.39 19.54
N THR A 91 19.71 -14.31 20.05
CA THR A 91 19.51 -15.76 19.87
C THR A 91 18.30 -16.29 20.63
N LEU A 92 18.08 -15.82 21.87
CA LEU A 92 16.90 -16.19 22.66
C LEU A 92 15.62 -15.65 21.99
N ILE A 93 15.65 -14.38 21.58
CA ILE A 93 14.56 -13.75 20.83
C ILE A 93 14.29 -14.52 19.53
N ALA A 94 15.33 -14.80 18.74
CA ALA A 94 15.20 -15.51 17.47
C ALA A 94 14.44 -16.83 17.63
N LYS A 95 14.85 -17.67 18.60
CA LYS A 95 14.21 -18.97 18.87
C LYS A 95 12.74 -18.84 19.25
N ARG A 96 12.39 -17.83 20.04
CA ARG A 96 10.99 -17.59 20.43
C ARG A 96 10.16 -17.06 19.25
N MET A 97 10.76 -16.25 18.39
CA MET A 97 10.13 -15.66 17.22
C MET A 97 10.07 -16.59 16.00
N MET A 98 10.69 -17.77 16.03
CA MET A 98 10.79 -18.66 14.85
C MET A 98 9.41 -19.02 14.27
N GLY A 99 8.46 -19.44 15.10
CA GLY A 99 7.11 -19.80 14.64
C GLY A 99 6.41 -18.62 13.98
N ILE A 100 6.40 -17.47 14.66
CA ILE A 100 5.78 -16.23 14.18
C ILE A 100 6.43 -15.77 12.86
N LEU A 101 7.76 -15.82 12.75
CA LEU A 101 8.48 -15.40 11.54
C LEU A 101 8.41 -16.42 10.40
N LYS A 102 8.00 -17.67 10.68
CA LYS A 102 7.70 -18.65 9.64
C LYS A 102 6.34 -18.35 9.01
N GLU A 103 5.34 -17.99 9.81
CA GLU A 103 4.00 -17.60 9.33
C GLU A 103 4.00 -16.18 8.71
N GLN A 104 4.76 -15.26 9.29
CA GLN A 104 4.86 -13.86 8.87
C GLN A 104 6.30 -13.45 8.55
N PRO A 105 6.89 -13.96 7.45
CA PRO A 105 8.29 -13.70 7.11
C PRO A 105 8.58 -12.22 6.81
N ASN A 106 7.59 -11.47 6.30
CA ASN A 106 7.71 -10.04 6.02
C ASN A 106 7.57 -9.14 7.27
N MET A 107 7.40 -9.70 8.48
CA MET A 107 7.22 -8.94 9.72
C MET A 107 8.28 -7.84 9.88
N LYS A 108 7.85 -6.60 10.08
CA LYS A 108 8.76 -5.46 10.23
C LYS A 108 9.58 -5.59 11.51
N VAL A 109 10.82 -5.09 11.51
CA VAL A 109 11.70 -5.13 12.71
C VAL A 109 11.06 -4.43 13.90
N ARG A 110 10.27 -3.37 13.68
CA ARG A 110 9.54 -2.66 14.74
C ARG A 110 8.45 -3.53 15.37
N THR A 111 7.71 -4.28 14.56
CA THR A 111 6.75 -5.28 15.04
C THR A 111 7.44 -6.32 15.92
N ILE A 112 8.65 -6.78 15.56
CA ILE A 112 9.44 -7.69 16.40
C ILE A 112 9.79 -7.06 17.76
N ILE A 113 10.08 -5.76 17.81
CA ILE A 113 10.35 -5.06 19.08
C ILE A 113 9.11 -5.13 19.98
N ARG A 114 7.91 -4.79 19.44
CA ARG A 114 6.64 -4.90 20.18
C ARG A 114 6.39 -6.32 20.65
N THR A 115 6.44 -7.30 19.75
CA THR A 115 6.16 -8.69 20.11
C THR A 115 7.10 -9.21 21.19
N VAL A 116 8.37 -8.77 21.19
CA VAL A 116 9.31 -9.09 22.27
C VAL A 116 8.93 -8.39 23.58
N GLU A 117 8.52 -7.13 23.53
CA GLU A 117 8.06 -6.39 24.71
C GLU A 117 6.84 -7.08 25.36
N GLU A 118 5.87 -7.51 24.55
CA GLU A 118 4.69 -8.26 24.99
C GLU A 118 5.08 -9.62 25.60
N ILE A 119 5.88 -10.42 24.88
CA ILE A 119 6.25 -11.78 25.31
C ILE A 119 7.05 -11.77 26.62
N TYR A 120 7.89 -10.76 26.85
CA TYR A 120 8.80 -10.71 27.99
C TYR A 120 8.41 -9.65 29.03
N GLY A 121 7.16 -9.18 29.05
CA GLY A 121 6.60 -8.39 30.15
C GLY A 121 7.20 -7.00 30.31
N GLY A 122 7.40 -6.28 29.18
CA GLY A 122 7.77 -4.85 29.15
C GLY A 122 9.22 -4.54 28.75
N TYR A 123 10.01 -5.54 28.32
CA TYR A 123 11.41 -5.31 27.91
C TYR A 123 11.52 -4.76 26.49
N VAL A 124 11.84 -3.47 26.36
CA VAL A 124 12.11 -2.83 25.06
C VAL A 124 13.53 -3.11 24.58
N ILE A 125 13.64 -3.74 23.42
CA ILE A 125 14.92 -4.03 22.75
C ILE A 125 15.25 -2.99 21.68
N THR A 126 16.54 -2.80 21.40
CA THR A 126 16.97 -1.88 20.32
C THR A 126 16.66 -2.45 18.94
N TYR A 127 16.46 -1.56 17.96
CA TYR A 127 16.28 -1.94 16.55
C TYR A 127 17.38 -2.90 16.06
N GLY A 128 18.65 -2.60 16.35
CA GLY A 128 19.77 -3.45 15.95
C GLY A 128 19.75 -4.85 16.58
N LYS A 129 19.22 -4.99 17.81
CA LYS A 129 19.05 -6.30 18.46
C LYS A 129 17.89 -7.07 17.83
N ALA A 130 16.76 -6.41 17.57
CA ALA A 130 15.60 -7.00 16.90
C ALA A 130 15.95 -7.44 15.46
N TRP A 131 16.65 -6.60 14.70
CA TRP A 131 17.13 -6.95 13.36
C TRP A 131 18.06 -8.17 13.40
N ARG A 132 19.04 -8.21 14.30
CA ARG A 132 19.91 -9.39 14.49
C ARG A 132 19.15 -10.63 14.90
N ALA A 133 18.11 -10.49 15.72
CA ALA A 133 17.24 -11.61 16.09
C ALA A 133 16.45 -12.13 14.88
N LYS A 134 15.90 -11.22 14.06
CA LYS A 134 15.24 -11.56 12.79
C LYS A 134 16.15 -12.34 11.85
N GLN A 135 17.38 -11.84 11.62
CA GLN A 135 18.36 -12.53 10.77
C GLN A 135 18.73 -13.92 11.31
N ARG A 136 18.87 -14.07 12.64
CA ARG A 136 19.13 -15.36 13.27
C ARG A 136 17.95 -16.32 13.15
N ALA A 137 16.72 -15.83 13.30
CA ALA A 137 15.52 -16.65 13.14
C ALA A 137 15.41 -17.15 11.69
N TRP A 138 15.59 -16.28 10.70
CA TRP A 138 15.65 -16.69 9.30
C TRP A 138 16.74 -17.73 9.04
N LYS A 139 17.94 -17.56 9.60
CA LYS A 139 19.00 -18.58 9.49
C LYS A 139 18.58 -19.93 10.08
N MET A 140 17.80 -19.92 11.17
CA MET A 140 17.31 -21.15 11.80
C MET A 140 16.17 -21.82 11.01
N ILE A 141 15.38 -21.04 10.25
CA ILE A 141 14.24 -21.54 9.49
C ILE A 141 14.67 -22.02 8.09
N TYR A 142 15.45 -21.20 7.38
CA TYR A 142 15.72 -21.36 5.94
C TYR A 142 17.18 -21.73 5.64
N GLY A 143 18.03 -21.88 6.67
CA GLY A 143 19.47 -22.02 6.50
C GLY A 143 20.17 -20.68 6.30
N ASP A 144 21.49 -20.70 6.14
CA ASP A 144 22.22 -19.48 5.80
C ASP A 144 22.15 -19.13 4.31
N TRP A 145 22.62 -17.92 4.01
CA TRP A 145 22.49 -17.32 2.69
C TRP A 145 23.14 -18.15 1.58
N GLU A 146 24.36 -18.65 1.82
CA GLU A 146 25.09 -19.53 0.91
C GLU A 146 24.36 -20.86 0.73
N SER A 147 23.94 -21.52 1.82
CA SER A 147 23.18 -22.77 1.75
C SER A 147 21.86 -22.61 0.98
N GLY A 148 21.28 -21.41 0.96
CA GLY A 148 20.07 -21.11 0.21
C GLY A 148 20.23 -21.30 -1.30
N TYR A 149 21.40 -20.99 -1.88
CA TYR A 149 21.67 -21.24 -3.30
C TYR A 149 21.88 -22.73 -3.59
N GLU A 150 22.56 -23.44 -2.69
CA GLU A 150 22.77 -24.89 -2.81
C GLU A 150 21.44 -25.67 -2.69
N GLN A 151 20.51 -25.20 -1.86
CA GLN A 151 19.21 -25.84 -1.65
C GLN A 151 18.18 -25.58 -2.75
N LEU A 152 18.37 -24.56 -3.60
CA LEU A 152 17.37 -24.16 -4.60
C LEU A 152 16.96 -25.31 -5.55
N PRO A 153 17.88 -26.03 -6.20
CA PRO A 153 17.52 -27.13 -7.09
C PRO A 153 16.77 -28.26 -6.36
N VAL A 154 17.18 -28.56 -5.12
CA VAL A 154 16.53 -29.59 -4.29
C VAL A 154 15.10 -29.18 -3.95
N LEU A 155 14.90 -27.91 -3.56
CA LEU A 155 13.57 -27.36 -3.28
C LEU A 155 12.68 -27.38 -4.52
N PHE A 156 13.21 -26.98 -5.68
CA PHE A 156 12.45 -27.04 -6.93
C PHE A 156 12.04 -28.46 -7.30
N ASN A 157 12.94 -29.44 -7.15
CA ASN A 157 12.62 -30.85 -7.35
C ASN A 157 11.55 -31.35 -6.38
N ALA A 158 11.63 -30.98 -5.11
CA ALA A 158 10.62 -31.33 -4.12
C ALA A 158 9.23 -30.77 -4.46
N ILE A 159 9.15 -29.50 -4.91
CA ILE A 159 7.88 -28.89 -5.31
C ILE A 159 7.35 -29.54 -6.60
N LYS A 160 8.21 -29.73 -7.61
CA LYS A 160 7.87 -30.33 -8.89
C LYS A 160 7.37 -31.77 -8.75
N ALA A 161 7.96 -32.56 -7.85
CA ALA A 161 7.53 -33.93 -7.58
C ALA A 161 6.07 -34.01 -7.11
N MET A 162 5.61 -33.02 -6.33
CA MET A 162 4.22 -32.96 -5.85
C MET A 162 3.30 -32.14 -6.76
N ASN A 163 3.85 -31.28 -7.61
CA ASN A 163 3.09 -30.45 -8.55
C ASN A 163 3.58 -30.73 -9.99
N PRO A 164 3.17 -31.88 -10.58
CA PRO A 164 3.54 -32.23 -11.96
C PRO A 164 3.19 -31.11 -12.93
N GLY A 165 4.12 -30.78 -13.83
CA GLY A 165 3.98 -29.66 -14.76
C GLY A 165 4.69 -28.38 -14.33
N MET A 166 5.18 -28.28 -13.08
CA MET A 166 6.12 -27.22 -12.70
C MET A 166 7.37 -27.30 -13.56
N HIS A 167 7.71 -26.18 -14.22
CA HIS A 167 9.01 -25.99 -14.87
C HIS A 167 9.85 -25.04 -14.03
N TYR A 168 11.14 -25.33 -13.99
CA TYR A 168 12.14 -24.41 -13.48
C TYR A 168 13.40 -24.57 -14.31
N GLU A 169 14.16 -23.49 -14.41
CA GLU A 169 15.51 -23.50 -14.98
C GLU A 169 16.48 -22.92 -13.98
N TYR A 170 17.70 -23.44 -13.98
CA TYR A 170 18.77 -22.98 -13.12
C TYR A 170 20.07 -22.98 -13.91
N ILE A 171 20.73 -21.83 -13.99
CA ILE A 171 21.88 -21.60 -14.85
C ILE A 171 23.10 -21.25 -13.99
N PRO A 172 24.20 -22.02 -14.11
CA PRO A 172 25.48 -21.64 -13.54
C PRO A 172 26.12 -20.52 -14.35
N LYS A 173 26.92 -19.71 -13.67
CA LYS A 173 27.83 -18.78 -14.32
C LYS A 173 28.87 -19.58 -15.12
N PRO A 174 29.03 -19.31 -16.42
CA PRO A 174 29.95 -20.07 -17.27
C PRO A 174 31.36 -20.14 -16.69
N ASN A 175 31.92 -21.36 -16.64
CA ASN A 175 33.29 -21.65 -16.21
C ASN A 175 33.66 -21.16 -14.79
N ALA A 176 32.68 -20.91 -13.91
CA ALA A 176 32.93 -20.40 -12.56
C ALA A 176 32.60 -21.45 -11.49
N TRP A 177 33.62 -21.79 -10.69
CA TRP A 177 33.55 -22.83 -9.65
C TRP A 177 34.19 -22.38 -8.34
N LYS A 178 33.72 -22.94 -7.23
CA LYS A 178 34.28 -22.76 -5.90
C LYS A 178 34.05 -23.99 -5.03
N ASP A 179 35.13 -24.57 -4.49
CA ASP A 179 35.07 -25.74 -3.59
C ASP A 179 34.18 -26.89 -4.14
N GLY A 180 34.31 -27.21 -5.43
CA GLY A 180 33.52 -28.24 -6.11
C GLY A 180 32.05 -27.85 -6.41
N ARG A 181 31.65 -26.60 -6.16
CA ARG A 181 30.32 -26.05 -6.46
C ARG A 181 30.38 -25.10 -7.66
N GLN A 182 29.35 -25.09 -8.48
CA GLN A 182 29.18 -24.10 -9.53
C GLN A 182 28.74 -22.76 -8.93
N ILE A 183 29.08 -21.65 -9.57
CA ILE A 183 28.59 -20.33 -9.14
C ILE A 183 27.21 -20.06 -9.73
N PHE A 184 26.25 -19.66 -8.90
CA PHE A 184 24.92 -19.28 -9.35
C PHE A 184 24.94 -18.05 -10.28
N GLU A 185 24.19 -18.10 -11.38
CA GLU A 185 23.91 -16.92 -12.21
C GLU A 185 22.42 -16.55 -12.23
N ARG A 186 21.55 -17.49 -12.63
CA ARG A 186 20.10 -17.25 -12.76
C ARG A 186 19.25 -18.45 -12.41
N ALA A 187 18.01 -18.20 -11.98
CA ALA A 187 16.97 -19.22 -11.83
C ALA A 187 15.62 -18.69 -12.30
N PHE A 188 14.81 -19.53 -12.93
CA PHE A 188 13.45 -19.24 -13.36
C PHE A 188 12.51 -20.32 -12.84
N TRP A 189 11.29 -19.96 -12.47
CA TRP A 189 10.26 -20.92 -12.12
C TRP A 189 8.85 -20.37 -12.34
N TRP A 190 7.92 -21.29 -12.58
CA TRP A 190 6.48 -21.02 -12.62
C TRP A 190 5.70 -22.25 -12.13
N PHE A 191 4.44 -22.07 -11.73
CA PHE A 191 3.61 -23.15 -11.18
C PHE A 191 2.45 -23.52 -12.12
N PRO A 192 2.17 -24.83 -12.36
CA PRO A 192 1.12 -25.31 -13.29
C PRO A 192 -0.22 -24.61 -13.09
N GLN A 193 -0.59 -24.41 -11.82
CA GLN A 193 -1.81 -23.74 -11.37
C GLN A 193 -1.92 -22.30 -11.88
N CYS A 194 -0.81 -21.55 -11.95
CA CYS A 194 -0.81 -20.17 -12.41
C CYS A 194 -1.01 -20.04 -13.92
N VAL A 195 -0.49 -20.97 -14.72
CA VAL A 195 -0.71 -20.95 -16.18
C VAL A 195 -2.12 -21.42 -16.50
N GLU A 196 -2.62 -22.42 -15.78
CA GLU A 196 -4.03 -22.81 -15.90
C GLU A 196 -4.96 -21.64 -15.56
N ALA A 197 -4.68 -20.94 -14.45
CA ALA A 197 -5.41 -19.73 -14.09
C ALA A 197 -5.37 -18.67 -15.21
N PHE A 198 -4.20 -18.46 -15.81
CA PHE A 198 -4.00 -17.44 -16.85
C PHE A 198 -4.81 -17.71 -18.11
N ARG A 199 -5.10 -18.97 -18.47
CA ARG A 199 -5.98 -19.32 -19.61
C ARG A 199 -7.36 -18.70 -19.50
N HIS A 200 -7.80 -18.42 -18.27
CA HIS A 200 -9.10 -17.83 -17.94
C HIS A 200 -9.04 -16.31 -17.68
N CYS A 201 -7.83 -15.76 -17.49
CA CYS A 201 -7.63 -14.31 -17.34
C CYS A 201 -7.74 -13.60 -18.69
N ARG A 202 -7.92 -12.27 -18.67
CA ARG A 202 -7.73 -11.44 -19.87
C ARG A 202 -6.29 -11.62 -20.40
N PRO A 203 -6.07 -11.61 -21.72
CA PRO A 203 -4.75 -11.83 -22.34
C PRO A 203 -3.85 -10.59 -22.20
N VAL A 204 -3.56 -10.21 -20.96
CA VAL A 204 -2.69 -9.10 -20.60
C VAL A 204 -1.93 -9.45 -19.33
N PHE A 205 -0.64 -9.12 -19.28
CA PHE A 205 0.15 -9.19 -18.06
C PHE A 205 1.12 -8.02 -17.97
N SER A 206 1.59 -7.75 -16.76
CA SER A 206 2.64 -6.78 -16.49
C SER A 206 3.92 -7.51 -16.09
N ILE A 207 5.05 -6.91 -16.43
CA ILE A 207 6.37 -7.34 -15.99
C ILE A 207 7.09 -6.21 -15.28
N ASP A 208 7.85 -6.56 -14.25
CA ASP A 208 8.70 -5.62 -13.53
C ASP A 208 9.82 -6.37 -12.78
N GLY A 209 10.85 -5.64 -12.38
CA GLY A 209 11.96 -6.14 -11.57
C GLY A 209 11.99 -5.48 -10.20
N THR A 210 12.36 -6.25 -9.17
CA THR A 210 12.62 -5.72 -7.82
C THR A 210 13.97 -6.18 -7.31
N PHE A 211 14.76 -5.26 -6.76
CA PHE A 211 16.10 -5.57 -6.28
C PHE A 211 16.08 -6.45 -5.02
N LEU A 212 16.97 -7.43 -4.99
CA LEU A 212 17.29 -8.15 -3.77
C LEU A 212 17.99 -7.20 -2.79
N ILE A 213 17.51 -7.21 -1.54
CA ILE A 213 18.03 -6.36 -0.46
C ILE A 213 18.77 -7.17 0.60
N GLY A 214 18.99 -8.46 0.34
CA GLY A 214 19.69 -9.41 1.20
C GLY A 214 21.20 -9.26 1.19
N LYS A 215 21.90 -10.33 1.60
CA LYS A 215 23.37 -10.37 1.66
C LYS A 215 24.03 -10.29 0.27
N TYR A 216 23.36 -10.81 -0.74
CA TYR A 216 23.79 -10.80 -2.14
C TYR A 216 22.91 -9.88 -2.97
N ARG A 217 23.52 -9.18 -3.92
CA ARG A 217 22.85 -8.37 -4.94
C ARG A 217 22.20 -9.30 -5.97
N GLY A 218 21.15 -8.79 -6.61
CA GLY A 218 20.41 -9.47 -7.67
C GLY A 218 19.08 -8.77 -7.90
N THR A 219 18.32 -9.24 -8.86
CA THR A 219 16.97 -8.76 -9.18
C THR A 219 16.02 -9.94 -9.28
N LEU A 220 14.83 -9.80 -8.70
CA LEU A 220 13.72 -10.71 -8.91
C LEU A 220 12.81 -10.11 -9.99
N LEU A 221 12.76 -10.76 -11.15
CA LEU A 221 11.86 -10.43 -12.25
C LEU A 221 10.55 -11.19 -12.07
N ILE A 222 9.44 -10.54 -12.41
CA ILE A 222 8.09 -11.09 -12.20
C ILE A 222 7.21 -10.81 -13.41
N ALA A 223 6.41 -11.79 -13.80
CA ALA A 223 5.29 -11.63 -14.71
C ALA A 223 3.98 -11.85 -13.95
N ILE A 224 3.01 -10.97 -14.14
CA ILE A 224 1.76 -10.97 -13.37
C ILE A 224 0.56 -10.50 -14.19
N SER A 225 -0.52 -11.28 -14.16
CA SER A 225 -1.80 -10.92 -14.76
C SER A 225 -2.82 -10.60 -13.66
N CYS A 226 -4.10 -10.54 -14.03
CA CYS A 226 -5.19 -10.40 -13.09
C CYS A 226 -6.47 -11.05 -13.62
N ASP A 227 -7.34 -11.44 -12.69
CA ASP A 227 -8.62 -12.07 -12.98
C ASP A 227 -9.72 -11.07 -13.41
N ALA A 228 -10.96 -11.56 -13.52
CA ALA A 228 -12.14 -10.77 -13.85
C ALA A 228 -12.35 -9.53 -12.94
N ASN A 229 -11.94 -9.61 -11.67
CA ASN A 229 -12.06 -8.57 -10.65
C ASN A 229 -10.78 -7.73 -10.47
N ASN A 230 -9.80 -7.91 -11.35
CA ASN A 230 -8.47 -7.30 -11.26
C ASN A 230 -7.65 -7.76 -10.04
N MET A 231 -7.97 -8.91 -9.45
CA MET A 231 -7.12 -9.52 -8.42
C MET A 231 -5.89 -10.12 -9.08
N LEU A 232 -4.73 -9.93 -8.47
CA LEU A 232 -3.42 -10.26 -9.06
C LEU A 232 -3.20 -11.77 -9.21
N VAL A 233 -2.81 -12.23 -10.40
CA VAL A 233 -2.46 -13.63 -10.70
C VAL A 233 -0.98 -13.68 -11.10
N PRO A 234 -0.04 -13.95 -10.16
CA PRO A 234 1.38 -14.09 -10.48
C PRO A 234 1.60 -15.29 -11.41
N LEU A 235 2.40 -15.12 -12.46
CA LEU A 235 2.56 -16.09 -13.52
C LEU A 235 3.91 -16.81 -13.45
N ALA A 236 4.99 -16.04 -13.37
CA ALA A 236 6.35 -16.57 -13.38
C ALA A 236 7.32 -15.62 -12.66
N PHE A 237 8.46 -16.18 -12.26
CA PHE A 237 9.48 -15.50 -11.48
C PHE A 237 10.87 -15.85 -12.01
N ALA A 238 11.81 -14.92 -11.89
CA ALA A 238 13.22 -15.20 -12.12
C ALA A 238 14.15 -14.44 -11.19
N LEU A 239 15.15 -15.13 -10.65
CA LEU A 239 16.31 -14.52 -10.01
C LEU A 239 17.38 -14.30 -11.07
N VAL A 240 17.81 -13.05 -11.23
CA VAL A 240 18.86 -12.66 -12.18
C VAL A 240 19.89 -11.76 -11.52
N GLU A 241 21.06 -11.66 -12.12
CA GLU A 241 22.19 -10.89 -11.61
C GLU A 241 21.91 -9.37 -11.65
N ARG A 242 21.22 -8.88 -12.68
CA ARG A 242 20.79 -7.48 -12.85
C ARG A 242 19.77 -7.33 -13.98
N GLU A 243 19.08 -6.20 -14.04
CA GLU A 243 18.26 -5.86 -15.21
C GLU A 243 19.16 -5.45 -16.39
N ASN A 244 19.24 -6.30 -17.40
CA ASN A 244 19.94 -6.03 -18.67
C ASN A 244 19.23 -6.72 -19.85
N ASN A 245 19.72 -6.51 -21.08
CA ASN A 245 19.11 -7.06 -22.29
C ASN A 245 19.04 -8.59 -22.26
N ASP A 246 20.10 -9.25 -21.81
CA ASP A 246 20.21 -10.70 -21.78
C ASP A 246 19.27 -11.34 -20.74
N SER A 247 19.22 -10.78 -19.53
CA SER A 247 18.30 -11.21 -18.46
C SER A 247 16.83 -11.06 -18.86
N TRP A 248 16.46 -9.91 -19.45
CA TRP A 248 15.08 -9.67 -19.89
C TRP A 248 14.71 -10.55 -21.09
N GLY A 249 15.63 -10.73 -22.05
CA GLY A 249 15.44 -11.63 -23.20
C GLY A 249 15.22 -13.06 -22.76
N TRP A 250 16.10 -13.57 -21.90
CA TRP A 250 15.97 -14.92 -21.33
C TRP A 250 14.65 -15.09 -20.56
N PHE A 251 14.31 -14.16 -19.67
CA PHE A 251 13.05 -14.23 -18.91
C PHE A 251 11.81 -14.22 -19.81
N LEU A 252 11.73 -13.31 -20.79
CA LEU A 252 10.57 -13.22 -21.66
C LEU A 252 10.46 -14.40 -22.63
N ARG A 253 11.57 -14.98 -23.10
CA ARG A 253 11.52 -16.25 -23.86
C ARG A 253 10.86 -17.35 -23.05
N LEU A 254 11.27 -17.54 -21.80
CA LEU A 254 10.69 -18.57 -20.92
C LEU A 254 9.22 -18.30 -20.59
N VAL A 255 8.84 -17.04 -20.37
CA VAL A 255 7.42 -16.65 -20.20
C VAL A 255 6.62 -16.97 -21.46
N ARG A 256 7.14 -16.67 -22.65
CA ARG A 256 6.43 -16.98 -23.91
C ARG A 256 6.23 -18.47 -24.12
N ILE A 257 7.28 -19.27 -23.90
CA ILE A 257 7.24 -20.72 -24.09
C ILE A 257 6.31 -21.39 -23.07
N HIS A 258 6.51 -21.10 -21.80
CA HIS A 258 5.88 -21.90 -20.74
C HIS A 258 4.58 -21.31 -20.18
N VAL A 259 4.37 -20.00 -20.31
CA VAL A 259 3.20 -19.31 -19.71
C VAL A 259 2.18 -18.91 -20.77
N VAL A 260 2.63 -18.32 -21.89
CA VAL A 260 1.74 -17.83 -22.94
C VAL A 260 1.37 -18.95 -23.92
N GLY A 261 2.36 -19.71 -24.38
CA GLY A 261 2.21 -20.72 -25.41
C GLY A 261 2.08 -20.14 -26.84
N PRO A 262 2.13 -20.99 -27.87
CA PRO A 262 2.13 -20.56 -29.28
C PRO A 262 0.75 -20.10 -29.79
N GLY A 263 -0.34 -20.44 -29.10
CA GLY A 263 -1.72 -20.20 -29.58
C GLY A 263 -2.36 -18.89 -29.12
N ARG A 264 -1.65 -18.04 -28.37
CA ARG A 264 -2.29 -16.89 -27.69
C ARG A 264 -1.50 -15.59 -27.87
N GLU A 265 -2.17 -14.58 -28.40
CA GLU A 265 -1.67 -13.20 -28.40
C GLU A 265 -1.96 -12.50 -27.08
N VAL A 266 -1.01 -11.71 -26.59
CA VAL A 266 -1.09 -11.08 -25.27
C VAL A 266 -0.52 -9.66 -25.27
N GLY A 267 -1.16 -8.79 -24.48
CA GLY A 267 -0.65 -7.47 -24.14
C GLY A 267 0.36 -7.54 -23.00
N VAL A 268 1.47 -6.81 -23.14
CA VAL A 268 2.50 -6.70 -22.08
C VAL A 268 2.65 -5.27 -21.64
N ILE A 269 2.48 -5.01 -20.34
CA ILE A 269 2.59 -3.67 -19.76
C ILE A 269 3.82 -3.57 -18.85
N SER A 270 4.72 -2.65 -19.17
CA SER A 270 5.94 -2.45 -18.38
C SER A 270 6.44 -1.00 -18.44
N ASN A 271 7.48 -0.71 -17.68
CA ASN A 271 8.30 0.48 -17.89
C ASN A 271 9.05 0.40 -19.26
N ARG A 272 9.75 1.49 -19.62
CA ARG A 272 10.52 1.61 -20.86
C ARG A 272 12.02 1.30 -20.66
N HIS A 273 12.34 0.30 -19.83
CA HIS A 273 13.73 -0.14 -19.68
C HIS A 273 14.26 -0.72 -21.00
N GLN A 274 15.49 -0.38 -21.39
CA GLN A 274 16.04 -0.73 -22.70
C GLN A 274 16.10 -2.27 -22.90
N GLY A 275 16.42 -3.01 -21.84
CA GLY A 275 16.42 -4.47 -21.88
C GLY A 275 15.04 -5.08 -22.15
N ILE A 276 13.97 -4.45 -21.65
CA ILE A 276 12.60 -4.89 -21.94
C ILE A 276 12.25 -4.60 -23.40
N LEU A 277 12.56 -3.39 -23.90
CA LEU A 277 12.29 -3.02 -25.29
C LEU A 277 12.93 -3.99 -26.28
N HIS A 278 14.18 -4.40 -26.02
CA HIS A 278 14.87 -5.39 -26.83
C HIS A 278 14.17 -6.76 -26.74
N ALA A 279 13.87 -7.22 -25.53
CA ALA A 279 13.29 -8.54 -25.30
C ALA A 279 11.87 -8.72 -25.86
N VAL A 280 11.04 -7.67 -25.87
CA VAL A 280 9.68 -7.75 -26.46
C VAL A 280 9.68 -7.70 -28.00
N GLN A 281 10.75 -7.17 -28.62
CA GLN A 281 10.89 -7.09 -30.07
C GLN A 281 11.42 -8.40 -30.68
N GLU A 282 12.05 -9.24 -29.88
CA GLU A 282 12.56 -10.55 -30.28
C GLU A 282 11.43 -11.41 -30.87
N GLN A 283 11.52 -11.69 -32.17
CA GLN A 283 10.61 -12.63 -32.82
C GLN A 283 11.00 -14.05 -32.44
N MET A 284 10.01 -14.88 -32.14
CA MET A 284 10.20 -16.30 -31.84
C MET A 284 9.34 -17.09 -32.81
N GLU A 285 9.99 -17.96 -33.58
CA GLU A 285 9.31 -18.81 -34.55
C GLU A 285 8.23 -19.66 -33.86
N GLY A 286 7.04 -19.72 -34.44
CA GLY A 286 5.88 -20.42 -33.88
C GLY A 286 5.15 -19.68 -32.74
N TYR A 287 5.57 -18.46 -32.36
CA TYR A 287 4.90 -17.67 -31.31
C TYR A 287 4.43 -16.31 -31.83
N PRO A 288 3.20 -15.88 -31.50
CA PRO A 288 2.71 -14.55 -31.85
C PRO A 288 3.56 -13.43 -31.25
N PRO A 289 3.55 -12.22 -31.86
CA PRO A 289 4.24 -11.06 -31.32
C PRO A 289 3.59 -10.59 -30.01
N LEU A 290 4.41 -10.04 -29.12
CA LEU A 290 3.93 -9.42 -27.88
C LEU A 290 3.41 -8.00 -28.15
N HIS A 291 2.17 -7.71 -27.75
CA HIS A 291 1.60 -6.37 -27.86
C HIS A 291 2.08 -5.48 -26.71
N HIS A 292 3.32 -5.00 -26.81
CA HIS A 292 3.94 -4.18 -25.76
C HIS A 292 3.28 -2.80 -25.63
N ARG A 293 3.02 -2.38 -24.39
CA ARG A 293 2.39 -1.13 -24.02
C ARG A 293 3.13 -0.50 -22.84
N TRP A 294 3.46 0.77 -22.96
CA TRP A 294 4.27 1.46 -21.96
C TRP A 294 3.42 1.93 -20.79
N CYS A 295 3.91 1.75 -19.57
CA CYS A 295 3.28 2.29 -18.37
C CYS A 295 3.18 3.83 -18.50
N THR A 296 1.96 4.35 -18.55
CA THR A 296 1.69 5.79 -18.71
C THR A 296 2.29 6.59 -17.56
N ARG A 297 2.29 6.03 -16.33
CA ARG A 297 2.91 6.65 -15.17
C ARG A 297 4.43 6.79 -15.35
N HIS A 298 5.13 5.70 -15.66
CA HIS A 298 6.58 5.74 -15.88
C HIS A 298 6.97 6.67 -17.03
N LEU A 299 6.14 6.80 -18.07
CA LEU A 299 6.34 7.79 -19.12
C LEU A 299 6.16 9.22 -18.62
N ALA A 300 5.13 9.48 -17.81
CA ALA A 300 4.95 10.79 -17.18
C ALA A 300 6.12 11.14 -16.24
N GLU A 301 6.66 10.16 -15.50
CA GLU A 301 7.88 10.34 -14.69
C GLU A 301 9.10 10.68 -15.56
N ASN A 302 9.22 10.05 -16.73
CA ASN A 302 10.28 10.39 -17.69
C ASN A 302 10.12 11.82 -18.21
N LEU A 303 8.89 12.27 -18.51
CA LEU A 303 8.64 13.67 -18.87
C LEU A 303 9.07 14.60 -17.74
N LEU A 304 8.63 14.33 -16.51
CA LEU A 304 8.99 15.11 -15.31
C LEU A 304 10.50 15.22 -15.12
N ARG A 305 11.26 14.15 -15.39
CA ARG A 305 12.74 14.20 -15.34
C ARG A 305 13.36 15.06 -16.43
N LYS A 306 12.69 15.22 -17.57
CA LYS A 306 13.18 16.01 -18.71
C LYS A 306 12.81 17.48 -18.60
N ASP A 307 11.59 17.78 -18.16
CA ASP A 307 11.08 19.15 -18.11
C ASP A 307 11.16 19.78 -16.71
N GLY A 308 11.18 18.98 -15.65
CA GLY A 308 11.22 19.42 -14.26
C GLY A 308 9.88 19.95 -13.71
N VAL A 309 8.79 19.85 -14.48
CA VAL A 309 7.52 20.50 -14.14
C VAL A 309 6.48 19.47 -13.71
N LYS A 310 6.04 19.56 -12.45
CA LYS A 310 5.12 18.59 -11.86
C LYS A 310 3.74 18.60 -12.53
N ASP A 311 3.17 19.76 -12.86
CA ASP A 311 1.83 19.85 -13.46
C ASP A 311 1.74 19.16 -14.84
N ASN A 312 2.87 19.14 -15.57
CA ASN A 312 2.96 18.47 -16.86
C ASN A 312 2.86 16.94 -16.74
N PHE A 313 3.19 16.38 -15.58
CA PHE A 313 3.00 14.96 -15.27
C PHE A 313 1.54 14.56 -15.40
N ASP A 314 0.64 15.27 -14.70
CA ASP A 314 -0.78 14.98 -14.69
C ASP A 314 -1.42 15.29 -16.03
N LEU A 315 -1.03 16.41 -16.65
CA LEU A 315 -1.52 16.80 -17.98
C LEU A 315 -1.17 15.72 -19.03
N PHE A 316 0.04 15.19 -19.01
CA PHE A 316 0.47 14.10 -19.89
C PHE A 316 -0.32 12.81 -19.64
N GLN A 317 -0.56 12.45 -18.37
CA GLN A 317 -1.37 11.28 -18.04
C GLN A 317 -2.81 11.42 -18.57
N VAL A 318 -3.40 12.61 -18.44
CA VAL A 318 -4.74 12.90 -18.97
C VAL A 318 -4.76 12.76 -20.49
N ALA A 319 -3.77 13.34 -21.18
CA ALA A 319 -3.64 13.21 -22.63
C ALA A 319 -3.61 11.73 -23.05
N ALA A 320 -2.68 10.95 -22.49
CA ALA A 320 -2.49 9.52 -22.82
C ALA A 320 -3.75 8.67 -22.58
N ARG A 321 -4.58 9.03 -21.58
CA ARG A 321 -5.78 8.28 -21.19
C ARG A 321 -7.01 8.57 -22.05
N HIS A 322 -6.98 9.57 -22.93
CA HIS A 322 -8.12 9.86 -23.80
C HIS A 322 -8.38 8.73 -24.80
N LEU A 323 -9.66 8.34 -24.91
CA LEU A 323 -10.12 7.23 -25.76
C LEU A 323 -10.36 7.63 -27.22
N GLN A 324 -10.59 8.92 -27.46
CA GLN A 324 -10.96 9.46 -28.76
C GLN A 324 -9.86 10.41 -29.22
N ASP A 325 -9.51 10.31 -30.50
CA ASP A 325 -8.37 11.04 -31.05
C ASP A 325 -8.54 12.56 -30.93
N TYR A 326 -9.72 13.10 -31.23
CA TYR A 326 -10.01 14.54 -31.08
C TYR A 326 -9.60 15.12 -29.70
N TYR A 327 -9.98 14.45 -28.60
CA TYR A 327 -9.62 14.92 -27.26
C TYR A 327 -8.15 14.67 -26.93
N PHE A 328 -7.59 13.59 -27.45
CA PHE A 328 -6.16 13.33 -27.34
C PHE A 328 -5.36 14.45 -28.02
N GLN A 329 -5.66 14.83 -29.26
CA GLN A 329 -4.95 15.89 -29.99
C GLN A 329 -5.05 17.24 -29.25
N ARG A 330 -6.25 17.59 -28.76
CA ARG A 330 -6.44 18.82 -27.96
C ARG A 330 -5.60 18.84 -26.69
N LYS A 331 -5.54 17.72 -25.96
CA LYS A 331 -4.71 17.62 -24.76
C LYS A 331 -3.23 17.51 -25.06
N LEU A 332 -2.85 16.85 -26.15
CA LEU A 332 -1.48 16.79 -26.63
C LEU A 332 -0.95 18.18 -26.96
N GLU A 333 -1.78 19.04 -27.56
CA GLU A 333 -1.38 20.42 -27.84
C GLU A 333 -1.16 21.22 -26.55
N GLN A 334 -2.03 21.06 -25.54
CA GLN A 334 -1.81 21.64 -24.22
C GLN A 334 -0.49 21.16 -23.59
N VAL A 335 -0.15 19.87 -23.74
CA VAL A 335 1.14 19.33 -23.30
C VAL A 335 2.29 20.00 -24.06
N ARG A 336 2.21 20.11 -25.39
CA ARG A 336 3.26 20.72 -26.23
C ARG A 336 3.54 22.17 -25.86
N THR A 337 2.50 22.94 -25.54
CA THR A 337 2.62 24.33 -25.11
C THR A 337 3.18 24.46 -23.70
N ALA A 338 2.85 23.53 -22.80
CA ALA A 338 3.23 23.61 -21.38
C ALA A 338 4.66 23.09 -21.08
N ILE A 339 5.18 22.16 -21.88
CA ILE A 339 6.51 21.56 -21.66
C ILE A 339 7.63 22.43 -22.21
N ASN A 340 8.81 22.38 -21.59
CA ASN A 340 10.00 23.10 -22.06
C ASN A 340 10.64 22.45 -23.30
N ALA A 341 11.71 23.03 -23.84
CA ALA A 341 12.38 22.52 -25.05
C ALA A 341 12.87 21.06 -24.93
N LYS A 342 13.40 20.66 -23.78
CA LYS A 342 13.82 19.27 -23.52
C LYS A 342 12.64 18.31 -23.50
N GLY A 343 11.54 18.73 -22.87
CA GLY A 343 10.26 18.01 -22.90
C GLY A 343 9.72 17.86 -24.32
N ARG A 344 9.74 18.92 -25.14
CA ARG A 344 9.30 18.89 -26.54
C ARG A 344 10.12 17.92 -27.39
N GLN A 345 11.45 17.94 -27.26
CA GLN A 345 12.33 17.00 -27.97
C GLN A 345 12.04 15.55 -27.57
N TRP A 346 11.85 15.30 -26.28
CA TRP A 346 11.49 13.98 -25.78
C TRP A 346 10.13 13.51 -26.30
N LEU A 347 9.11 14.38 -26.26
CA LEU A 347 7.76 14.10 -26.76
C LEU A 347 7.78 13.81 -28.28
N ALA A 348 8.55 14.58 -29.06
CA ALA A 348 8.69 14.36 -30.51
C ALA A 348 9.22 12.95 -30.83
N GLY A 349 10.17 12.45 -30.05
CA GLY A 349 10.65 11.06 -30.18
C GLY A 349 9.57 10.02 -29.83
N LEU A 350 8.65 10.34 -28.93
CA LEU A 350 7.56 9.46 -28.50
C LEU A 350 6.40 9.38 -29.52
N MET A 351 6.28 10.36 -30.41
CA MET A 351 5.17 10.47 -31.37
C MET A 351 5.15 9.33 -32.40
N ARG A 352 6.27 8.64 -32.61
CA ARG A 352 6.37 7.51 -33.55
C ARG A 352 5.64 6.25 -33.05
N ASP A 353 5.39 6.17 -31.74
CA ASP A 353 4.92 4.98 -31.06
C ASP A 353 3.56 5.22 -30.36
N LEU A 354 2.66 5.98 -30.99
CA LEU A 354 1.38 6.39 -30.38
C LEU A 354 0.54 5.22 -29.85
N ASP A 355 0.56 4.06 -30.53
CA ASP A 355 -0.13 2.85 -30.09
C ASP A 355 0.43 2.30 -28.76
N LYS A 356 1.72 2.52 -28.50
CA LYS A 356 2.41 2.04 -27.30
C LYS A 356 2.00 2.78 -26.06
N TRP A 357 1.64 4.07 -26.12
CA TRP A 357 1.41 4.89 -24.92
C TRP A 357 0.05 5.60 -24.82
N THR A 358 -0.71 5.69 -25.91
CA THR A 358 -2.04 6.35 -25.91
C THR A 358 -3.16 5.34 -26.03
N ARG A 359 -4.34 5.66 -25.47
CA ARG A 359 -5.53 4.81 -25.62
C ARG A 359 -6.31 5.06 -26.91
N SER A 360 -6.21 6.27 -27.47
CA SER A 360 -6.86 6.63 -28.73
C SER A 360 -6.28 5.85 -29.91
N HIS A 361 -4.96 5.59 -29.92
CA HIS A 361 -4.24 4.89 -30.99
C HIS A 361 -3.88 3.43 -30.66
N ASN A 362 -4.24 2.93 -29.48
CA ASN A 362 -4.02 1.52 -29.13
C ASN A 362 -4.95 0.60 -29.93
N ALA A 363 -4.58 0.29 -31.17
CA ALA A 363 -5.28 -0.67 -32.02
C ALA A 363 -5.40 -2.03 -31.29
N GLY A 364 -6.55 -2.69 -31.45
CA GLY A 364 -6.87 -3.96 -30.78
C GLY A 364 -7.10 -3.88 -29.26
N GLY A 365 -6.84 -2.74 -28.60
CA GLY A 365 -7.19 -2.59 -27.19
C GLY A 365 -6.38 -3.48 -26.24
N TRP A 366 -5.16 -3.87 -26.62
CA TRP A 366 -4.30 -4.83 -25.90
C TRP A 366 -3.90 -4.46 -24.46
N ARG A 367 -4.33 -3.28 -24.00
CA ARG A 367 -4.19 -2.85 -22.61
C ARG A 367 -5.28 -3.42 -21.71
N TYR A 368 -6.44 -3.82 -22.25
CA TYR A 368 -7.58 -4.31 -21.47
C TYR A 368 -7.87 -3.41 -20.26
N GLU A 369 -7.98 -2.09 -20.49
CA GLU A 369 -8.08 -1.02 -19.47
C GLU A 369 -6.79 -0.55 -18.78
N PHE A 370 -5.79 -1.40 -18.61
CA PHE A 370 -4.60 -1.12 -17.79
C PHE A 370 -3.68 -0.06 -18.40
N GLN A 371 -3.40 1.00 -17.63
CA GLN A 371 -2.53 2.10 -18.05
C GLN A 371 -1.12 2.00 -17.46
N CYS A 372 -1.00 1.35 -16.31
CA CYS A 372 0.23 1.30 -15.53
C CYS A 372 0.63 -0.13 -15.20
N SER A 373 1.90 -0.33 -14.87
CA SER A 373 2.48 -1.56 -14.33
C SER A 373 2.06 -1.85 -12.87
N ASN A 374 0.94 -1.28 -12.41
CA ASN A 374 0.43 -1.41 -11.05
C ASN A 374 0.28 -2.87 -10.61
N MET A 375 0.00 -3.80 -11.54
CA MET A 375 -0.08 -5.22 -11.24
C MET A 375 1.26 -5.74 -10.67
N ALA A 376 2.36 -5.45 -11.36
CA ALA A 376 3.70 -5.87 -10.96
C ALA A 376 4.21 -5.06 -9.75
N GLU A 377 3.98 -3.75 -9.73
CA GLU A 377 4.39 -2.88 -8.63
C GLU A 377 3.69 -3.25 -7.30
N SER A 378 2.41 -3.62 -7.33
CA SER A 378 1.65 -4.03 -6.13
C SER A 378 2.19 -5.34 -5.55
N PHE A 379 2.57 -6.28 -6.41
CA PHE A 379 3.20 -7.52 -5.97
C PHE A 379 4.64 -7.30 -5.50
N ASN A 380 5.40 -6.42 -6.16
CA ASN A 380 6.74 -6.01 -5.72
C ASN A 380 6.72 -5.39 -4.32
N LYS A 381 5.69 -4.60 -3.98
CA LYS A 381 5.49 -4.06 -2.62
C LYS A 381 5.32 -5.16 -1.59
N LEU A 382 4.58 -6.22 -1.89
CA LEU A 382 4.44 -7.41 -1.03
C LEU A 382 5.80 -8.09 -0.78
N LEU A 383 6.68 -8.09 -1.79
CA LEU A 383 7.98 -8.74 -1.76
C LEU A 383 9.11 -7.92 -1.13
N LEU A 384 8.95 -6.62 -0.86
CA LEU A 384 10.02 -5.77 -0.33
C LEU A 384 10.71 -6.35 0.92
N GLY A 385 9.96 -6.98 1.82
CA GLY A 385 10.52 -7.66 3.01
C GLY A 385 11.11 -9.04 2.73
N ILE A 386 10.63 -9.69 1.67
CA ILE A 386 10.96 -11.06 1.26
C ILE A 386 12.23 -11.09 0.41
N CYS A 387 12.45 -10.10 -0.45
CA CYS A 387 13.70 -9.91 -1.21
C CYS A 387 14.94 -9.71 -0.32
N GLY A 388 14.75 -9.59 1.00
CA GLY A 388 15.78 -9.58 2.02
C GLY A 388 16.01 -10.92 2.72
N MET A 389 15.51 -12.03 2.16
CA MET A 389 15.67 -13.39 2.68
C MET A 389 16.58 -14.23 1.77
N PRO A 390 17.11 -15.38 2.25
CA PRO A 390 17.77 -16.37 1.40
C PRO A 390 16.89 -16.78 0.20
N VAL A 391 17.52 -17.11 -0.93
CA VAL A 391 16.82 -17.31 -2.22
C VAL A 391 15.84 -18.49 -2.21
N ASN A 392 16.17 -19.59 -1.53
CA ASN A 392 15.25 -20.70 -1.28
C ASN A 392 13.99 -20.25 -0.52
N ALA A 393 14.15 -19.35 0.45
CA ALA A 393 13.04 -18.80 1.21
C ALA A 393 12.14 -17.87 0.37
N ILE A 394 12.70 -17.18 -0.63
CA ILE A 394 11.91 -16.41 -1.59
C ILE A 394 11.02 -17.36 -2.40
N VAL A 395 11.57 -18.46 -2.91
CA VAL A 395 10.81 -19.49 -3.65
C VAL A 395 9.71 -20.09 -2.77
N GLU A 396 10.06 -20.53 -1.56
CA GLU A 396 9.10 -21.10 -0.60
C GLU A 396 7.97 -20.09 -0.28
N PHE A 397 8.30 -18.81 -0.09
CA PHE A 397 7.31 -17.76 0.09
C PHE A 397 6.40 -17.61 -1.13
N THR A 398 6.94 -17.59 -2.36
CA THR A 398 6.09 -17.49 -3.56
C THR A 398 5.11 -18.66 -3.65
N PHE A 399 5.55 -19.88 -3.32
CA PHE A 399 4.69 -21.05 -3.31
C PHE A 399 3.55 -20.90 -2.29
N TYR A 400 3.85 -20.72 -1.00
CA TYR A 400 2.81 -20.64 0.03
C TYR A 400 1.90 -19.42 -0.10
N ARG A 401 2.42 -18.29 -0.61
CA ARG A 401 1.59 -17.12 -0.91
C ARG A 401 0.56 -17.42 -1.98
N LEU A 402 0.94 -18.15 -3.03
CA LEU A 402 0.03 -18.57 -4.09
C LEU A 402 -0.98 -19.58 -3.57
N VAL A 403 -0.57 -20.57 -2.77
CA VAL A 403 -1.51 -21.50 -2.11
C VAL A 403 -2.60 -20.75 -1.34
N ALA A 404 -2.22 -19.79 -0.51
CA ALA A 404 -3.17 -19.00 0.26
C ALA A 404 -4.14 -18.20 -0.64
N TRP A 405 -3.63 -17.55 -1.69
CA TRP A 405 -4.44 -16.78 -2.62
C TRP A 405 -5.41 -17.62 -3.43
N PHE A 406 -4.97 -18.78 -3.93
CA PHE A 406 -5.84 -19.68 -4.69
C PHE A 406 -6.98 -20.20 -3.81
N ASN A 407 -6.69 -20.66 -2.59
CA ASN A 407 -7.72 -21.13 -1.66
C ASN A 407 -8.72 -20.04 -1.30
N GLU A 408 -8.25 -18.86 -0.89
CA GLU A 408 -9.11 -17.74 -0.48
C GLU A 408 -10.00 -17.25 -1.63
N ARG A 409 -9.43 -17.09 -2.82
CA ARG A 409 -10.14 -16.51 -3.97
C ARG A 409 -11.04 -17.51 -4.66
N HIS A 410 -10.69 -18.79 -4.66
CA HIS A 410 -11.59 -19.83 -5.12
C HIS A 410 -12.84 -19.90 -4.25
N ALA A 411 -12.71 -19.85 -2.93
CA ALA A 411 -13.85 -19.81 -2.01
C ALA A 411 -14.76 -18.60 -2.28
N LYS A 412 -14.18 -17.40 -2.47
CA LYS A 412 -14.93 -16.19 -2.84
C LYS A 412 -15.63 -16.32 -4.19
N ALA A 413 -14.96 -16.88 -5.19
CA ALA A 413 -15.55 -17.10 -6.52
C ALA A 413 -16.70 -18.12 -6.48
N LYS A 414 -16.56 -19.21 -5.71
CA LYS A 414 -17.61 -20.21 -5.50
C LYS A 414 -18.82 -19.62 -4.77
N ALA A 415 -18.61 -18.73 -3.80
CA ALA A 415 -19.71 -18.04 -3.13
C ALA A 415 -20.54 -17.19 -4.11
N LEU A 416 -19.87 -16.44 -5.01
CA LEU A 416 -20.55 -15.70 -6.08
C LEU A 416 -21.31 -16.64 -7.03
N GLN A 417 -20.70 -17.77 -7.41
CA GLN A 417 -21.33 -18.76 -8.27
C GLN A 417 -22.59 -19.36 -7.62
N SER A 418 -22.52 -19.72 -6.33
CA SER A 418 -23.66 -20.24 -5.58
C SER A 418 -24.77 -19.22 -5.39
N ALA A 419 -24.43 -17.92 -5.33
CA ALA A 419 -25.41 -16.83 -5.30
C ALA A 419 -26.08 -16.57 -6.68
N GLY A 420 -25.73 -17.34 -7.71
CA GLY A 420 -26.30 -17.18 -9.06
C GLY A 420 -25.77 -15.95 -9.82
N GLU A 421 -24.67 -15.34 -9.35
CA GLU A 421 -24.10 -14.16 -9.98
C GLU A 421 -23.48 -14.51 -11.34
N ARG A 422 -23.89 -13.79 -12.39
CA ARG A 422 -23.36 -14.00 -13.75
C ARG A 422 -21.99 -13.35 -13.93
N TRP A 423 -21.84 -12.14 -13.40
CA TRP A 423 -20.68 -11.27 -13.62
C TRP A 423 -19.91 -11.08 -12.32
N ALA A 424 -18.59 -11.06 -12.42
CA ALA A 424 -17.75 -10.71 -11.29
C ALA A 424 -18.06 -9.26 -10.83
N GLU A 425 -17.81 -8.95 -9.56
CA GLU A 425 -18.19 -7.67 -8.92
C GLU A 425 -17.80 -6.43 -9.75
N LYS A 426 -16.55 -6.37 -10.23
CA LYS A 426 -16.09 -5.21 -11.01
C LYS A 426 -16.82 -5.08 -12.37
N PRO A 427 -16.91 -6.12 -13.21
CA PRO A 427 -17.77 -6.12 -14.40
C PRO A 427 -19.24 -5.79 -14.12
N LYS A 428 -19.82 -6.33 -13.03
CA LYS A 428 -21.20 -6.06 -12.61
C LYS A 428 -21.43 -4.57 -12.35
N THR A 429 -20.54 -3.93 -11.58
CA THR A 429 -20.59 -2.49 -11.31
C THR A 429 -20.42 -1.67 -12.60
N HIS A 430 -19.52 -2.05 -13.49
CA HIS A 430 -19.38 -1.37 -14.80
C HIS A 430 -20.69 -1.46 -15.60
N LEU A 431 -21.30 -2.65 -15.64
CA LEU A 431 -22.54 -2.89 -16.36
C LEU A 431 -23.71 -2.08 -15.76
N SER A 432 -23.84 -1.99 -14.44
CA SER A 432 -24.85 -1.14 -13.77
C SER A 432 -24.73 0.32 -14.21
N ILE A 433 -23.51 0.87 -14.13
CA ILE A 433 -23.23 2.25 -14.54
C ILE A 433 -23.53 2.46 -16.04
N ALA A 434 -23.22 1.48 -16.89
CA ALA A 434 -23.55 1.54 -18.31
C ALA A 434 -25.06 1.52 -18.56
N ASN A 435 -25.80 0.70 -17.82
CA ASN A 435 -27.26 0.56 -17.87
C ASN A 435 -27.99 1.82 -17.41
N GLU A 436 -27.56 2.41 -16.29
CA GLU A 436 -28.10 3.67 -15.76
C GLU A 436 -27.91 4.79 -16.77
N ARG A 437 -26.68 4.93 -17.29
CA ARG A 437 -26.38 5.96 -18.29
C ARG A 437 -27.16 5.72 -19.57
N ALA A 438 -27.28 4.47 -20.04
CA ALA A 438 -28.01 4.14 -21.27
C ALA A 438 -29.45 4.68 -21.28
N ALA A 439 -30.11 4.76 -20.11
CA ALA A 439 -31.48 5.26 -19.99
C ALA A 439 -31.65 6.73 -20.42
N THR A 440 -30.57 7.54 -20.41
CA THR A 440 -30.63 8.96 -20.79
C THR A 440 -30.18 9.23 -22.22
N HIS A 441 -29.94 8.19 -23.03
CA HIS A 441 -29.46 8.36 -24.41
C HIS A 441 -30.62 8.35 -25.41
N GLU A 442 -30.53 9.21 -26.41
CA GLU A 442 -31.38 9.18 -27.59
C GLU A 442 -30.74 8.26 -28.63
N VAL A 443 -31.50 7.34 -29.22
CA VAL A 443 -31.00 6.35 -30.19
C VAL A 443 -31.76 6.51 -31.50
N GLN A 444 -31.03 6.55 -32.61
CA GLN A 444 -31.57 6.53 -33.95
C GLN A 444 -30.95 5.38 -34.73
N CYS A 445 -31.78 4.51 -35.31
CA CYS A 445 -31.34 3.45 -36.21
C CYS A 445 -31.02 4.05 -37.58
N PHE A 446 -29.80 3.81 -38.09
CA PHE A 446 -29.40 4.26 -39.43
C PHE A 446 -29.40 3.10 -40.42
N ASP A 447 -28.93 1.93 -40.00
CA ASP A 447 -28.93 0.73 -40.83
C ASP A 447 -29.17 -0.51 -39.97
N LEU A 448 -30.33 -1.15 -40.20
CA LEU A 448 -30.75 -2.33 -39.46
C LEU A 448 -29.94 -3.58 -39.86
N ALA A 449 -29.48 -3.66 -41.12
CA ALA A 449 -28.77 -4.80 -41.68
C ALA A 449 -27.35 -4.88 -41.11
N THR A 450 -26.63 -3.76 -41.02
CA THR A 450 -25.31 -3.71 -40.35
C THR A 450 -25.42 -3.58 -38.83
N GLY A 451 -26.58 -3.15 -38.32
CA GLY A 451 -26.76 -2.83 -36.90
C GLY A 451 -26.08 -1.52 -36.51
N THR A 452 -26.09 -0.53 -37.39
CA THR A 452 -25.54 0.81 -37.18
C THR A 452 -26.58 1.73 -36.53
N TYR A 453 -26.21 2.32 -35.41
CA TYR A 453 -27.03 3.25 -34.65
C TYR A 453 -26.25 4.53 -34.34
N GLN A 454 -26.94 5.65 -34.38
CA GLN A 454 -26.48 6.90 -33.82
C GLN A 454 -27.05 7.02 -32.41
N VAL A 455 -26.16 7.22 -31.42
CA VAL A 455 -26.55 7.37 -30.02
C VAL A 455 -26.10 8.73 -29.53
N LYS A 456 -27.05 9.58 -29.15
CA LYS A 456 -26.82 10.92 -28.61
C LYS A 456 -26.93 10.88 -27.10
N HIS A 457 -25.81 11.18 -26.45
CA HIS A 457 -25.70 11.43 -25.01
C HIS A 457 -25.99 12.91 -24.76
N ARG A 458 -27.01 13.21 -23.94
CA ARG A 458 -27.31 14.58 -23.54
C ARG A 458 -26.20 15.16 -22.69
N GLY A 459 -25.80 16.37 -23.03
CA GLY A 459 -24.88 17.14 -22.23
C GLY A 459 -25.40 17.33 -20.81
N ARG A 460 -24.49 17.34 -19.84
CA ARG A 460 -24.80 17.64 -18.44
C ARG A 460 -23.85 18.71 -17.96
N THR A 461 -24.39 19.69 -17.25
CA THR A 461 -23.59 20.57 -16.40
C THR A 461 -23.22 19.76 -15.17
N THR A 462 -21.93 19.48 -14.99
CA THR A 462 -21.46 18.86 -13.75
C THR A 462 -21.61 19.84 -12.59
N SER A 463 -21.61 19.33 -11.35
CA SER A 463 -21.80 20.16 -10.15
C SER A 463 -20.74 21.27 -9.99
N ASP A 464 -19.59 21.16 -10.67
CA ASP A 464 -18.55 22.19 -10.78
C ASP A 464 -18.77 23.20 -11.93
N GLY A 465 -19.98 23.27 -12.48
CA GLY A 465 -20.36 24.24 -13.52
C GLY A 465 -19.81 23.95 -14.92
N LYS A 466 -19.06 22.86 -15.12
CA LYS A 466 -18.58 22.48 -16.47
C LYS A 466 -19.70 21.92 -17.30
N ILE A 467 -20.02 22.63 -18.39
CA ILE A 467 -20.93 22.15 -19.42
C ILE A 467 -20.24 21.03 -20.18
N ARG A 468 -20.69 19.79 -20.00
CA ARG A 468 -20.39 18.73 -20.97
C ARG A 468 -21.39 18.87 -22.09
N GLU A 469 -20.90 19.18 -23.29
CA GLU A 469 -21.73 19.23 -24.50
C GLU A 469 -22.39 17.88 -24.77
N SER A 470 -23.57 17.92 -25.42
CA SER A 470 -24.17 16.73 -25.99
C SER A 470 -23.25 16.12 -27.03
N ARG A 471 -23.12 14.79 -27.04
CA ARG A 471 -22.23 14.08 -27.95
C ARG A 471 -22.96 12.99 -28.68
N ILE A 472 -22.56 12.81 -29.94
CA ILE A 472 -23.05 11.76 -30.80
C ILE A 472 -21.96 10.69 -30.89
N HIS A 473 -22.37 9.45 -30.71
CA HIS A 473 -21.54 8.28 -30.92
C HIS A 473 -22.20 7.34 -31.92
N VAL A 474 -21.40 6.82 -32.84
CA VAL A 474 -21.85 5.78 -33.76
C VAL A 474 -21.53 4.44 -33.12
N VAL A 475 -22.53 3.57 -33.12
CA VAL A 475 -22.48 2.21 -32.59
C VAL A 475 -22.72 1.26 -33.74
N VAL A 476 -21.90 0.22 -33.83
CA VAL A 476 -22.14 -0.94 -34.70
C VAL A 476 -22.31 -2.14 -33.79
N LEU A 477 -23.57 -2.52 -33.54
CA LEU A 477 -23.93 -3.54 -32.55
C LEU A 477 -23.29 -4.90 -32.89
N ARG A 478 -23.41 -5.34 -34.15
CA ARG A 478 -22.90 -6.64 -34.62
C ARG A 478 -21.39 -6.80 -34.39
N ASP A 479 -20.65 -5.71 -34.47
CA ASP A 479 -19.20 -5.70 -34.34
C ASP A 479 -18.71 -5.37 -32.92
N PHE A 480 -19.62 -5.13 -31.96
CA PHE A 480 -19.27 -4.63 -30.63
C PHE A 480 -18.45 -3.33 -30.66
N LYS A 481 -18.72 -2.44 -31.64
CA LYS A 481 -17.95 -1.21 -31.87
C LYS A 481 -18.73 0.03 -31.44
N CYS A 482 -18.00 1.00 -30.90
CA CYS A 482 -18.53 2.34 -30.62
C CYS A 482 -17.42 3.40 -30.77
N THR A 483 -17.74 4.54 -31.38
CA THR A 483 -16.81 5.67 -31.56
C THR A 483 -16.41 6.35 -30.23
N CYS A 484 -17.02 5.98 -29.10
CA CYS A 484 -16.54 6.39 -27.78
C CYS A 484 -15.24 5.67 -27.36
N GLY A 485 -14.80 4.64 -28.10
CA GLY A 485 -13.55 3.92 -27.90
C GLY A 485 -13.54 2.95 -26.71
N ARG A 486 -14.58 2.94 -25.87
CA ARG A 486 -14.65 2.07 -24.69
C ARG A 486 -14.69 0.58 -25.05
N PRO A 487 -15.57 0.10 -25.95
CA PRO A 487 -15.63 -1.33 -26.27
C PRO A 487 -14.30 -1.88 -26.76
N ARG A 488 -13.62 -1.11 -27.63
CA ARG A 488 -12.27 -1.42 -28.09
C ARG A 488 -11.23 -1.47 -26.95
N GLN A 489 -11.21 -0.47 -26.05
CA GLN A 489 -10.12 -0.35 -25.07
C GLN A 489 -10.29 -1.15 -23.78
N TYR A 490 -11.53 -1.49 -23.44
CA TYR A 490 -11.87 -2.26 -22.23
C TYR A 490 -12.29 -3.68 -22.57
N HIS A 491 -12.60 -3.99 -23.85
CA HIS A 491 -13.25 -5.23 -24.27
C HIS A 491 -14.55 -5.48 -23.50
N PHE A 492 -15.26 -4.41 -23.18
CA PHE A 492 -16.45 -4.41 -22.36
C PHE A 492 -17.46 -3.36 -22.82
N VAL A 493 -18.75 -3.59 -22.56
CA VAL A 493 -19.83 -2.73 -23.05
C VAL A 493 -19.71 -1.29 -22.56
N CYS A 494 -20.19 -0.35 -23.38
CA CYS A 494 -20.39 1.04 -22.99
C CYS A 494 -21.89 1.37 -22.95
N SER A 495 -22.26 2.50 -22.33
CA SER A 495 -23.66 2.94 -22.28
C SER A 495 -24.29 3.11 -23.65
N HIS A 496 -23.51 3.47 -24.68
CA HIS A 496 -24.03 3.60 -26.05
C HIS A 496 -24.40 2.25 -26.67
N LEU A 497 -23.57 1.22 -26.48
CA LEU A 497 -23.87 -0.15 -26.92
C LEU A 497 -25.13 -0.66 -26.21
N VAL A 498 -25.23 -0.43 -24.90
CA VAL A 498 -26.40 -0.82 -24.11
C VAL A 498 -27.67 -0.10 -24.61
N ALA A 499 -27.61 1.20 -24.88
CA ALA A 499 -28.74 1.96 -25.40
C ALA A 499 -29.20 1.46 -26.78
N ALA A 500 -28.28 1.26 -27.72
CA ALA A 500 -28.58 0.70 -29.02
C ALA A 500 -29.15 -0.72 -28.94
N ALA A 501 -28.61 -1.54 -28.04
CA ALA A 501 -29.09 -2.90 -27.81
C ALA A 501 -30.52 -2.93 -27.25
N ARG A 502 -30.84 -2.05 -26.28
CA ARG A 502 -32.21 -1.89 -25.76
C ARG A 502 -33.20 -1.49 -26.86
N HIS A 503 -32.81 -0.55 -27.73
CA HIS A 503 -33.63 -0.14 -28.87
C HIS A 503 -33.96 -1.30 -29.82
N ARG A 504 -33.09 -2.33 -29.91
CA ARG A 504 -33.28 -3.51 -30.77
C ARG A 504 -33.76 -4.75 -29.99
N ASN A 505 -34.06 -4.63 -28.70
CA ASN A 505 -34.27 -5.77 -27.80
C ASN A 505 -33.19 -6.86 -27.93
N PHE A 506 -31.92 -6.44 -28.09
CA PHE A 506 -30.78 -7.30 -28.30
C PHE A 506 -30.05 -7.57 -26.97
N ASN A 507 -29.72 -8.84 -26.72
CA ASN A 507 -28.98 -9.23 -25.51
C ASN A 507 -27.48 -8.91 -25.64
N ILE A 508 -27.10 -7.67 -25.35
CA ILE A 508 -25.70 -7.20 -25.47
C ILE A 508 -24.73 -7.93 -24.54
N GLU A 509 -25.23 -8.46 -23.42
CA GLU A 509 -24.41 -9.22 -22.48
C GLU A 509 -23.89 -10.53 -23.07
N SER A 510 -24.54 -11.07 -24.10
CA SER A 510 -24.04 -12.25 -24.85
C SER A 510 -22.74 -11.98 -25.61
N MET A 511 -22.44 -10.71 -25.89
CA MET A 511 -21.20 -10.29 -26.58
C MET A 511 -20.06 -9.96 -25.61
N ILE A 512 -20.32 -9.93 -24.30
CA ILE A 512 -19.28 -9.67 -23.30
C ILE A 512 -18.36 -10.90 -23.23
N PRO A 513 -17.02 -10.72 -23.33
CA PRO A 513 -16.09 -11.84 -23.24
C PRO A 513 -16.25 -12.64 -21.94
N HIS A 514 -16.18 -13.96 -22.07
CA HIS A 514 -16.39 -14.90 -20.96
C HIS A 514 -15.40 -14.71 -19.80
N GLU A 515 -14.23 -14.10 -20.03
CA GLU A 515 -13.20 -13.75 -19.06
C GLU A 515 -13.70 -12.84 -17.93
N PHE A 516 -14.85 -12.19 -18.11
CA PHE A 516 -15.48 -11.34 -17.08
C PHE A 516 -16.53 -12.08 -16.23
N SER A 517 -16.88 -13.32 -16.59
CA SER A 517 -17.93 -14.08 -15.91
C SER A 517 -17.45 -14.69 -14.59
N VAL A 518 -18.39 -14.94 -13.68
CA VAL A 518 -18.12 -15.67 -12.43
C VAL A 518 -17.67 -17.11 -12.70
N ASN A 519 -18.24 -17.76 -13.72
CA ASN A 519 -17.83 -19.12 -14.09
C ASN A 519 -16.35 -19.19 -14.46
N THR A 520 -15.87 -18.22 -15.25
CA THR A 520 -14.45 -18.12 -15.60
C THR A 520 -13.61 -17.74 -14.38
N LEU A 521 -14.09 -16.85 -13.51
CA LEU A 521 -13.42 -16.50 -12.25
C LEU A 521 -13.22 -17.73 -11.33
N VAL A 522 -14.22 -18.61 -11.23
CA VAL A 522 -14.10 -19.89 -10.51
C VAL A 522 -13.01 -20.74 -11.15
N ARG A 523 -13.02 -20.90 -12.48
CA ARG A 523 -12.00 -21.68 -13.20
C ARG A 523 -10.59 -21.10 -13.00
N THR A 524 -10.43 -19.78 -13.01
CA THR A 524 -9.15 -19.10 -12.74
C THR A 524 -8.54 -19.55 -11.41
N TRP A 525 -9.33 -19.66 -10.35
CA TRP A 525 -8.83 -19.97 -8.99
C TRP A 525 -8.99 -21.45 -8.60
N SER A 526 -9.63 -22.25 -9.42
CA SER A 526 -9.85 -23.69 -9.17
C SER A 526 -8.60 -24.59 -9.16
N PRO A 527 -7.45 -24.26 -9.79
CA PRO A 527 -6.29 -25.13 -9.74
C PRO A 527 -5.73 -25.28 -8.32
N HIS A 528 -5.49 -26.52 -7.89
CA HIS A 528 -5.05 -26.83 -6.54
C HIS A 528 -3.54 -27.03 -6.47
N PHE A 529 -2.91 -26.38 -5.49
CA PHE A 529 -1.51 -26.63 -5.13
C PHE A 529 -1.42 -27.82 -4.19
N VAL A 530 -0.45 -28.70 -4.43
CA VAL A 530 -0.18 -29.85 -3.56
C VAL A 530 1.01 -29.52 -2.66
N PRO A 531 0.90 -29.64 -1.33
CA PRO A 531 2.02 -29.42 -0.42
C PRO A 531 3.20 -30.35 -0.77
N PHE A 532 4.41 -29.79 -0.81
CA PHE A 532 5.62 -30.60 -0.85
C PHE A 532 5.93 -31.17 0.54
N ARG A 533 6.58 -32.33 0.57
CA ARG A 533 6.75 -33.13 1.80
C ARG A 533 7.84 -32.56 2.72
N ASP A 534 8.02 -33.20 3.87
CA ASP A 534 9.15 -32.91 4.76
C ASP A 534 10.49 -33.16 4.02
N PRO A 535 11.55 -32.36 4.29
CA PRO A 535 12.86 -32.55 3.66
C PRO A 535 13.44 -33.97 3.71
N ARG A 536 13.05 -34.77 4.71
CA ARG A 536 13.46 -36.19 4.85
C ARG A 536 12.84 -37.11 3.78
N GLU A 537 11.76 -36.68 3.14
CA GLU A 537 11.02 -37.42 2.12
C GLU A 537 11.19 -36.83 0.72
N TRP A 538 12.05 -35.82 0.57
CA TRP A 538 12.30 -35.24 -0.76
C TRP A 538 12.99 -36.25 -1.66
N PRO A 539 12.69 -36.23 -2.98
CA PRO A 539 13.42 -37.04 -3.93
C PRO A 539 14.93 -36.78 -3.83
N PRO A 540 15.78 -37.80 -4.00
CA PRO A 540 17.21 -37.60 -4.04
C PRO A 540 17.58 -36.65 -5.18
N TYR A 541 18.58 -35.80 -4.93
CA TYR A 541 19.13 -34.88 -5.91
C TYR A 541 20.64 -35.11 -6.03
N ASP A 542 21.06 -35.55 -7.22
CA ASP A 542 22.45 -35.85 -7.61
C ASP A 542 23.02 -34.80 -8.57
N GLY A 543 22.24 -33.77 -8.90
CA GLY A 543 22.66 -32.68 -9.78
C GLY A 543 23.71 -31.74 -9.17
N PRO A 544 24.12 -30.71 -9.94
CA PRO A 544 25.14 -29.75 -9.50
C PRO A 544 24.73 -29.00 -8.24
N LYS A 545 25.74 -28.73 -7.40
CA LYS A 545 25.65 -27.88 -6.21
C LYS A 545 26.11 -26.48 -6.53
N TYR A 546 25.50 -25.50 -5.87
CA TYR A 546 25.73 -24.10 -6.18
C TYR A 546 26.18 -23.30 -4.97
N ASP A 547 27.07 -22.34 -5.22
CA ASP A 547 27.41 -21.28 -4.27
C ASP A 547 27.01 -19.91 -4.85
N ALA A 548 26.77 -18.96 -3.95
CA ALA A 548 26.47 -17.59 -4.31
C ALA A 548 27.71 -16.92 -4.93
N ASP A 549 27.53 -16.13 -5.99
CA ASP A 549 28.64 -15.38 -6.58
C ASP A 549 29.22 -14.37 -5.56
N PRO A 550 30.49 -14.53 -5.13
CA PRO A 550 31.12 -13.61 -4.18
C PRO A 550 31.19 -12.18 -4.70
N ALA A 551 31.24 -11.96 -6.03
CA ALA A 551 31.27 -10.63 -6.64
C ALA A 551 29.99 -9.83 -6.39
N TYR A 552 28.87 -10.52 -6.14
CA TYR A 552 27.58 -9.89 -5.85
C TYR A 552 27.33 -9.74 -4.34
N ARG A 553 28.26 -10.16 -3.48
CA ARG A 553 28.15 -9.93 -2.04
C ARG A 553 28.25 -8.44 -1.72
N TRP A 554 27.41 -7.95 -0.81
CA TRP A 554 27.51 -6.57 -0.35
C TRP A 554 28.77 -6.36 0.52
N ASN A 555 29.70 -5.52 0.04
CA ASN A 555 30.99 -5.25 0.70
C ASN A 555 31.02 -3.98 1.58
N LYS A 556 29.93 -3.22 1.72
CA LYS A 556 29.93 -1.97 2.52
C LYS A 556 29.43 -2.19 3.95
N HIS A 557 30.26 -1.83 4.93
CA HIS A 557 29.84 -1.64 6.33
C HIS A 557 29.12 -0.29 6.49
N GLY A 558 27.84 -0.30 6.88
CA GLY A 558 27.06 0.92 7.16
C GLY A 558 25.57 0.77 6.79
N THR A 559 24.72 1.65 7.34
CA THR A 559 23.33 1.77 6.91
C THR A 559 23.28 2.17 5.44
N ARG A 560 22.47 1.46 4.64
CA ARG A 560 22.15 1.88 3.27
C ARG A 560 21.66 3.32 3.34
N LYS A 561 22.39 4.27 2.73
CA LYS A 561 21.75 5.52 2.30
C LYS A 561 20.65 5.09 1.35
N ARG A 562 19.41 5.08 1.85
CA ARG A 562 18.25 5.00 0.98
C ARG A 562 18.22 6.33 0.26
N THR A 563 18.91 6.42 -0.88
CA THR A 563 18.48 7.36 -1.91
C THR A 563 17.16 6.80 -2.43
N ARG A 564 16.09 6.98 -1.65
CA ARG A 564 14.75 7.00 -2.22
C ARG A 564 14.81 8.17 -3.18
N HIS A 565 14.63 7.90 -4.46
CA HIS A 565 14.08 8.95 -5.30
C HIS A 565 12.70 9.22 -4.67
N ASN A 566 12.44 10.45 -4.23
CA ASN A 566 11.10 10.84 -3.81
C ASN A 566 10.18 10.55 -5.02
N MET A 567 9.35 9.51 -4.90
CA MET A 567 8.39 9.13 -5.92
C MET A 567 7.10 9.89 -5.61
N THR A 568 6.41 10.40 -6.62
CA THR A 568 5.07 10.99 -6.48
C THR A 568 4.00 10.00 -6.01
N MET A 569 4.34 8.72 -5.77
CA MET A 569 3.44 7.75 -5.10
C MET A 569 3.29 8.00 -3.60
N ASP A 570 4.15 8.82 -2.99
CA ASP A 570 4.00 9.21 -1.58
C ASP A 570 2.91 10.30 -1.38
N GLN A 571 2.09 10.58 -2.41
CA GLN A 571 0.99 11.55 -2.40
C GLN A 571 -0.39 10.87 -2.42
N THR A 572 -0.69 10.10 -1.38
CA THR A 572 -2.04 9.58 -1.16
C THR A 572 -2.64 10.34 0.01
N HIS A 573 -3.70 11.12 -0.25
CA HIS A 573 -4.50 11.77 0.79
C HIS A 573 -5.41 10.78 1.54
N SER A 574 -5.30 9.51 1.18
CA SER A 574 -5.98 8.38 1.77
C SER A 574 -5.03 7.57 2.66
N PHE A 575 -5.62 6.99 3.71
CA PHE A 575 -4.98 6.13 4.67
C PHE A 575 -5.11 4.68 4.20
N HIS A 576 -3.98 4.08 3.85
CA HIS A 576 -3.91 2.68 3.44
C HIS A 576 -3.81 1.77 4.66
N LEU A 577 -4.86 1.00 4.90
CA LEU A 577 -4.93 -0.04 5.91
C LEU A 577 -4.58 -1.41 5.28
N PRO A 578 -4.19 -2.44 6.07
CA PRO A 578 -3.85 -3.76 5.53
C PRO A 578 -4.95 -4.46 4.71
N PHE A 579 -6.19 -3.99 4.83
CA PHE A 579 -7.40 -4.61 4.28
C PHE A 579 -8.26 -3.63 3.45
N GLY A 580 -7.83 -2.39 3.24
CA GLY A 580 -8.59 -1.39 2.49
C GLY A 580 -8.01 0.02 2.56
N GLU A 581 -8.72 0.98 2.00
CA GLU A 581 -8.30 2.38 1.92
C GLU A 581 -9.43 3.27 2.42
N MET A 582 -9.11 4.26 3.24
CA MET A 582 -10.06 5.23 3.76
C MET A 582 -9.53 6.65 3.60
N THR A 583 -10.42 7.63 3.56
CA THR A 583 -10.05 9.05 3.53
C THR A 583 -11.05 9.84 4.36
N VAL A 584 -10.64 11.02 4.84
CA VAL A 584 -11.58 12.02 5.33
C VAL A 584 -12.42 12.48 4.15
N THR A 585 -13.74 12.49 4.30
CA THR A 585 -14.71 12.86 3.27
C THR A 585 -15.33 14.23 3.53
N LEU A 586 -15.94 14.84 2.51
CA LEU A 586 -16.73 16.07 2.70
C LEU A 586 -17.89 15.88 3.70
N GLN A 587 -18.41 14.65 3.82
CA GLN A 587 -19.47 14.35 4.78
C GLN A 587 -18.95 14.43 6.22
N ASP A 588 -17.71 13.97 6.47
CA ASP A 588 -17.06 14.09 7.78
C ASP A 588 -16.86 15.56 8.17
N TYR A 589 -16.43 16.41 7.23
CA TYR A 589 -16.28 17.85 7.44
C TYR A 589 -17.56 18.53 7.88
N GLN A 590 -18.66 18.25 7.17
CA GLN A 590 -19.96 18.79 7.51
C GLN A 590 -20.45 18.30 8.87
N LYS A 591 -20.40 16.99 9.11
CA LYS A 591 -20.95 16.40 10.34
C LYS A 591 -20.17 16.84 11.56
N MET A 592 -18.83 16.78 11.50
CA MET A 592 -17.96 17.06 12.64
C MET A 592 -17.81 18.56 12.93
N LEU A 593 -17.68 19.42 11.91
CA LEU A 593 -17.44 20.86 12.11
C LEU A 593 -18.64 21.75 11.82
N GLY A 594 -19.71 21.24 11.21
CA GLY A 594 -20.87 22.05 10.83
C GLY A 594 -20.57 23.08 9.74
N LEU A 595 -19.51 22.87 8.95
CA LEU A 595 -19.15 23.74 7.83
C LEU A 595 -19.92 23.36 6.57
N SER A 596 -20.46 24.37 5.87
CA SER A 596 -21.11 24.17 4.58
C SER A 596 -20.10 23.62 3.56
N ILE A 597 -20.53 22.58 2.85
CA ILE A 597 -19.82 22.03 1.69
C ILE A 597 -20.44 22.51 0.38
N ARG A 598 -21.60 23.18 0.44
CA ARG A 598 -22.18 23.92 -0.68
C ARG A 598 -21.73 25.38 -0.68
N GLY A 599 -21.78 25.98 -1.86
CA GLY A 599 -21.46 27.39 -2.06
C GLY A 599 -20.32 27.61 -3.04
N ASN A 600 -19.89 28.86 -3.13
CA ASN A 600 -18.83 29.30 -4.02
C ASN A 600 -17.50 28.66 -3.64
N ALA A 601 -16.65 28.37 -4.63
CA ALA A 601 -15.29 27.93 -4.36
C ALA A 601 -14.52 29.04 -3.63
N VAL A 602 -13.77 28.68 -2.58
CA VAL A 602 -12.89 29.62 -1.88
C VAL A 602 -11.65 29.83 -2.74
N THR A 603 -11.70 30.83 -3.60
CA THR A 603 -10.62 31.17 -4.53
C THR A 603 -10.45 32.68 -4.63
N GLY A 604 -9.21 33.14 -4.76
CA GLY A 604 -8.92 34.53 -5.11
C GLY A 604 -7.43 34.84 -5.16
N PRO A 605 -7.06 36.08 -5.55
CA PRO A 605 -5.68 36.44 -5.82
C PRO A 605 -4.88 36.67 -4.53
N CYS A 606 -3.72 36.02 -4.43
CA CYS A 606 -2.73 36.29 -3.37
C CYS A 606 -1.89 37.53 -3.74
N ILE A 607 -2.45 38.73 -3.56
CA ILE A 607 -1.75 39.99 -3.84
C ILE A 607 -0.81 40.31 -2.68
N SER A 608 0.49 40.25 -2.88
CA SER A 608 1.48 40.55 -1.82
C SER A 608 1.61 42.04 -1.54
N GLU A 609 1.39 42.91 -2.52
CA GLU A 609 1.49 44.37 -2.34
C GLU A 609 0.41 44.88 -1.38
N GLY A 610 0.77 45.76 -0.44
CA GLY A 610 -0.18 46.40 0.49
C GLY A 610 -0.82 45.47 1.54
N TRP A 611 -0.33 44.24 1.74
CA TRP A 611 -0.95 43.27 2.67
C TRP A 611 -1.06 43.78 4.10
N ARG A 612 -0.05 44.50 4.60
CA ARG A 612 -0.06 45.10 5.94
C ARG A 612 -1.20 46.10 6.13
N ALA A 613 -1.47 46.92 5.11
CA ALA A 613 -2.57 47.88 5.15
C ALA A 613 -3.93 47.15 5.16
N ARG A 614 -4.11 46.11 4.32
CA ARG A 614 -5.33 45.30 4.33
C ARG A 614 -5.57 44.59 5.67
N VAL A 615 -4.52 44.05 6.30
CA VAL A 615 -4.63 43.44 7.63
C VAL A 615 -5.00 44.49 8.68
N ALA A 616 -4.38 45.68 8.64
CA ALA A 616 -4.70 46.76 9.57
C ALA A 616 -6.14 47.27 9.39
N THR A 617 -6.65 47.35 8.16
CA THR A 617 -8.06 47.67 7.88
C THR A 617 -8.99 46.55 8.31
N PHE A 618 -8.58 45.29 8.17
CA PHE A 618 -9.41 44.13 8.53
C PHE A 618 -9.50 43.92 10.04
N LEU A 619 -8.39 44.12 10.77
CA LEU A 619 -8.30 43.85 12.21
C LEU A 619 -8.41 45.12 13.08
N GLY A 620 -8.31 46.31 12.51
CA GLY A 620 -8.07 47.54 13.29
C GLY A 620 -6.61 47.65 13.75
N ARG A 621 -6.07 48.87 13.84
CA ARG A 621 -4.65 49.09 14.19
C ARG A 621 -4.31 48.68 15.64
N GLU A 622 -5.25 48.82 16.58
CA GLU A 622 -5.04 48.61 18.02
C GLU A 622 -5.05 47.13 18.44
N LEU A 623 -5.73 46.27 17.67
CA LEU A 623 -5.94 44.85 17.98
C LEU A 623 -4.75 43.94 17.68
N ARG A 624 -3.72 44.48 17.01
CA ARG A 624 -2.52 43.73 16.64
C ARG A 624 -1.67 43.33 17.86
N GLU A 625 -1.86 44.01 18.99
CA GLU A 625 -1.07 43.82 20.21
C GLU A 625 -1.90 43.22 21.37
N HIS A 626 -3.24 43.36 21.41
CA HIS A 626 -4.10 42.99 22.55
C HIS A 626 -5.44 42.29 22.19
N PHE A 627 -5.39 41.10 21.59
CA PHE A 627 -6.59 40.39 21.07
C PHE A 627 -7.50 39.72 22.14
N GLY A 628 -7.00 39.41 23.33
CA GLY A 628 -7.67 38.49 24.27
C GLY A 628 -8.93 39.01 24.99
N HIS A 629 -9.19 40.32 25.00
CA HIS A 629 -10.28 40.91 25.78
C HIS A 629 -10.94 42.07 25.01
N CYS A 630 -12.21 41.91 24.63
CA CYS A 630 -13.03 42.99 24.07
C CYS A 630 -13.66 43.80 25.21
N PRO A 631 -13.57 45.15 25.21
CA PRO A 631 -14.21 45.98 26.23
C PRO A 631 -15.73 45.74 26.30
N GLN A 632 -16.31 45.77 27.51
CA GLN A 632 -17.75 45.51 27.71
C GLN A 632 -18.65 46.56 27.03
N ASP A 633 -18.14 47.79 26.83
CA ASP A 633 -18.87 48.91 26.22
C ASP A 633 -18.35 49.26 24.81
N ALA A 634 -17.72 48.31 24.11
CA ALA A 634 -17.18 48.52 22.76
C ALA A 634 -18.28 48.83 21.73
N ASP A 635 -17.99 49.77 20.82
CA ASP A 635 -18.89 50.05 19.70
C ASP A 635 -18.95 48.89 18.69
N VAL A 636 -19.94 48.93 17.79
CA VAL A 636 -20.21 47.86 16.81
C VAL A 636 -19.00 47.63 15.87
N GLU A 637 -18.24 48.68 15.57
CA GLU A 637 -17.08 48.58 14.68
C GLU A 637 -15.91 47.87 15.38
N THR A 638 -15.66 48.23 16.63
CA THR A 638 -14.68 47.59 17.52
C THR A 638 -15.05 46.13 17.75
N VAL A 639 -16.31 45.82 18.09
CA VAL A 639 -16.80 44.44 18.19
C VAL A 639 -16.58 43.69 16.88
N GLY A 640 -16.85 44.32 15.73
CA GLY A 640 -16.58 43.75 14.40
C GLY A 640 -15.12 43.41 14.17
N HIS A 641 -14.18 44.27 14.60
CA HIS A 641 -12.75 44.02 14.53
C HIS A 641 -12.32 42.84 15.43
N TYR A 642 -12.81 42.77 16.67
CA TYR A 642 -12.56 41.63 17.56
C TYR A 642 -13.12 40.32 16.98
N CYS A 643 -14.31 40.33 16.39
CA CYS A 643 -14.89 39.17 15.71
C CYS A 643 -14.03 38.71 14.52
N ARG A 644 -13.57 39.65 13.68
CA ARG A 644 -12.69 39.35 12.53
C ARG A 644 -11.35 38.76 12.98
N ALA A 645 -10.77 39.29 14.05
CA ALA A 645 -9.55 38.76 14.66
C ALA A 645 -9.75 37.33 15.19
N TRP A 646 -10.91 37.05 15.80
CA TRP A 646 -11.24 35.71 16.29
C TRP A 646 -11.46 34.70 15.17
N ILE A 647 -12.15 35.10 14.09
CA ILE A 647 -12.30 34.27 12.90
C ILE A 647 -10.93 33.99 12.27
N LEU A 648 -10.06 35.00 12.16
CA LEU A 648 -8.72 34.82 11.60
C LEU A 648 -7.85 33.91 12.48
N HIS A 649 -7.98 34.01 13.80
CA HIS A 649 -7.34 33.09 14.75
C HIS A 649 -7.84 31.65 14.57
N LEU A 650 -9.16 31.43 14.44
CA LEU A 650 -9.73 30.12 14.14
C LEU A 650 -9.21 29.56 12.81
N PHE A 651 -9.09 30.42 11.79
CA PHE A 651 -8.51 30.05 10.50
C PHE A 651 -7.05 29.65 10.64
N ALA A 652 -6.26 30.39 11.41
CA ALA A 652 -4.83 30.15 11.58
C ALA A 652 -4.49 28.95 12.45
N CYS A 653 -5.34 28.61 13.44
CA CYS A 653 -5.02 27.58 14.43
C CYS A 653 -5.78 26.28 14.21
N VAL A 654 -6.97 26.33 13.60
CA VAL A 654 -7.87 25.16 13.51
C VAL A 654 -8.14 24.77 12.07
N LEU A 655 -8.56 25.69 11.21
CA LEU A 655 -9.03 25.34 9.86
C LEU A 655 -7.88 25.25 8.84
N PHE A 656 -7.00 26.24 8.81
CA PHE A 656 -5.91 26.39 7.85
C PHE A 656 -4.54 26.63 8.51
N PRO A 657 -4.17 25.91 9.60
CA PRO A 657 -2.86 26.10 10.20
C PRO A 657 -1.76 25.66 9.24
N ASP A 658 -0.69 26.45 9.20
CA ASP A 658 0.57 25.99 8.62
C ASP A 658 1.32 25.08 9.61
N ALA A 659 2.44 24.52 9.19
CA ALA A 659 3.26 23.70 10.08
C ALA A 659 4.19 24.52 10.99
N ILE A 660 4.11 25.84 10.99
CA ILE A 660 4.97 26.73 11.77
C ILE A 660 4.29 27.09 13.09
N GLY A 661 2.95 27.19 13.07
CA GLY A 661 2.09 27.13 14.27
C GLY A 661 1.87 28.47 14.98
N ASP A 662 2.49 29.55 14.50
CA ASP A 662 2.44 30.89 15.11
C ASP A 662 2.03 32.00 14.13
N THR A 663 1.68 31.68 12.88
CA THR A 663 1.29 32.69 11.87
C THR A 663 -0.07 32.43 11.24
N ALA A 664 -0.84 33.52 11.07
CA ALA A 664 -2.08 33.52 10.29
C ALA A 664 -1.79 34.00 8.87
N SER A 665 -2.15 33.20 7.86
CA SER A 665 -1.98 33.63 6.48
C SER A 665 -2.99 34.74 6.12
N TRP A 666 -2.48 35.88 5.68
CA TRP A 666 -3.29 36.99 5.18
C TRP A 666 -4.07 36.62 3.90
N MET A 667 -3.75 35.49 3.26
CA MET A 667 -4.41 35.05 2.02
C MET A 667 -5.92 34.90 2.19
N TRP A 668 -6.43 34.60 3.38
CA TRP A 668 -7.87 34.40 3.61
C TRP A 668 -8.65 35.71 3.77
N ILE A 669 -7.98 36.83 4.00
CA ILE A 669 -8.64 38.11 4.35
C ILE A 669 -9.62 38.55 3.25
N HIS A 670 -9.26 38.40 1.98
CA HIS A 670 -10.15 38.80 0.88
C HIS A 670 -11.48 38.04 0.86
N CYS A 671 -11.52 36.81 1.37
CA CYS A 671 -12.74 36.02 1.51
C CYS A 671 -13.57 36.35 2.76
N LEU A 672 -13.01 37.14 3.68
CA LEU A 672 -13.58 37.43 5.00
C LEU A 672 -13.97 38.91 5.18
N ILE A 673 -13.59 39.79 4.25
CA ILE A 673 -13.92 41.22 4.30
C ILE A 673 -15.44 41.42 4.30
N ASP A 674 -16.15 40.75 3.39
CA ASP A 674 -17.60 40.76 3.28
C ASP A 674 -18.19 39.51 3.92
N TRP A 675 -18.98 39.68 4.99
CA TRP A 675 -19.56 38.58 5.75
C TRP A 675 -20.72 37.89 5.03
N GLN A 676 -21.47 38.63 4.21
CA GLN A 676 -22.54 38.06 3.40
C GLN A 676 -21.95 37.16 2.32
N GLN A 677 -20.85 37.59 1.70
CA GLN A 677 -20.09 36.77 0.75
C GLN A 677 -19.37 35.61 1.46
N ALA A 678 -18.78 35.87 2.64
CA ALA A 678 -18.09 34.85 3.43
C ALA A 678 -19.02 33.67 3.75
N GLY A 679 -20.29 33.94 4.09
CA GLY A 679 -21.30 32.91 4.37
C GLY A 679 -21.71 32.06 3.15
N GLN A 680 -21.38 32.48 1.93
CA GLN A 680 -21.73 31.77 0.69
C GLN A 680 -20.64 30.82 0.19
N TYR A 681 -19.47 30.78 0.83
CA TYR A 681 -18.39 29.92 0.40
C TYR A 681 -18.51 28.48 0.93
N SER A 682 -18.04 27.53 0.12
CA SER A 682 -17.86 26.12 0.50
C SER A 682 -16.63 25.94 1.39
N TRP A 683 -16.72 26.43 2.63
CA TRP A 683 -15.62 26.35 3.59
C TRP A 683 -15.24 24.91 3.92
N GLY A 684 -16.20 23.98 4.00
CA GLY A 684 -15.92 22.55 4.23
C GLY A 684 -15.02 21.96 3.14
N SER A 685 -15.26 22.32 1.87
CA SER A 685 -14.41 21.87 0.76
C SER A 685 -13.02 22.51 0.77
N ALA A 686 -12.93 23.79 1.12
CA ALA A 686 -11.66 24.50 1.22
C ALA A 686 -10.77 23.90 2.30
N VAL A 687 -11.33 23.63 3.49
CA VAL A 687 -10.59 23.04 4.60
C VAL A 687 -10.15 21.60 4.27
N LEU A 688 -10.98 20.81 3.59
CA LEU A 688 -10.59 19.47 3.10
C LEU A 688 -9.45 19.54 2.08
N CYS A 689 -9.56 20.44 1.10
CA CYS A 689 -8.53 20.62 0.08
C CYS A 689 -7.18 21.01 0.72
N PHE A 690 -7.22 21.93 1.68
CA PHE A 690 -6.02 22.38 2.39
C PHE A 690 -5.43 21.30 3.31
N LEU A 691 -6.25 20.55 4.06
CA LEU A 691 -5.78 19.39 4.84
C LEU A 691 -5.10 18.37 3.93
N ASN A 692 -5.72 18.04 2.79
CA ASN A 692 -5.14 17.13 1.82
C ASN A 692 -3.77 17.63 1.36
N GLN A 693 -3.66 18.89 0.93
CA GLN A 693 -2.39 19.49 0.55
C GLN A 693 -1.33 19.37 1.64
N GLN A 694 -1.68 19.70 2.90
CA GLN A 694 -0.76 19.65 4.03
C GLN A 694 -0.34 18.23 4.41
N LEU A 695 -1.21 17.23 4.29
CA LEU A 695 -0.86 15.82 4.46
C LEU A 695 0.12 15.35 3.38
N CYS A 696 -0.06 15.81 2.13
CA CYS A 696 0.86 15.55 1.03
C CYS A 696 2.24 16.18 1.26
N GLU A 697 2.26 17.42 1.75
CA GLU A 697 3.50 18.10 2.13
C GLU A 697 4.19 17.35 3.28
N ALA A 698 3.45 16.95 4.32
CA ALA A 698 3.97 16.18 5.44
C ALA A 698 4.63 14.86 5.01
N CYS A 699 4.03 14.14 4.04
CA CYS A 699 4.61 12.91 3.50
C CYS A 699 5.91 13.12 2.71
N GLY A 700 6.11 14.31 2.13
CA GLY A 700 7.29 14.67 1.34
C GLY A 700 8.41 15.38 2.11
N ARG A 701 8.20 15.73 3.39
CA ARG A 701 9.15 16.51 4.19
C ARG A 701 10.40 15.71 4.57
N THR A 702 11.55 16.36 4.41
CA THR A 702 12.87 15.85 4.80
C THR A 702 13.49 16.63 5.97
N SER A 703 12.86 17.71 6.43
CA SER A 703 13.30 18.51 7.57
C SER A 703 12.92 17.84 8.90
N GLY A 704 13.64 18.16 9.98
CA GLY A 704 13.45 17.56 11.30
C GLY A 704 12.24 18.10 12.11
N SER A 705 11.40 18.95 11.52
CA SER A 705 10.20 19.45 12.21
C SER A 705 9.14 18.35 12.34
N THR A 706 8.48 18.29 13.50
CA THR A 706 7.48 17.26 13.84
C THR A 706 6.03 17.70 13.63
N SER A 707 5.80 18.95 13.20
CA SER A 707 4.49 19.56 13.02
C SER A 707 3.83 19.23 11.66
N VAL A 708 2.51 19.07 11.67
CA VAL A 708 1.66 18.85 10.48
C VAL A 708 0.68 20.01 10.36
N GLY A 709 0.56 20.59 9.17
CA GLY A 709 -0.42 21.66 8.89
C GLY A 709 -1.79 21.10 8.51
N GLY A 710 -2.75 22.00 8.27
CA GLY A 710 -4.13 21.66 7.94
C GLY A 710 -4.97 21.31 9.17
N CYS A 711 -6.27 21.08 8.99
CA CYS A 711 -7.21 20.86 10.09
C CYS A 711 -7.00 19.51 10.82
N VAL A 712 -5.94 19.43 11.63
CA VAL A 712 -5.57 18.24 12.42
C VAL A 712 -6.62 17.92 13.49
N TYR A 713 -7.37 18.92 13.95
CA TYR A 713 -8.51 18.74 14.84
C TYR A 713 -9.56 17.83 14.21
N LEU A 714 -9.96 18.09 12.96
CA LEU A 714 -10.88 17.21 12.26
C LEU A 714 -10.27 15.83 12.02
N LEU A 715 -9.00 15.78 11.60
CA LEU A 715 -8.34 14.51 11.35
C LEU A 715 -8.38 13.62 12.60
N GLN A 716 -8.17 14.20 13.77
CA GLN A 716 -8.29 13.52 15.07
C GLN A 716 -9.71 13.04 15.35
N LEU A 717 -10.72 13.90 15.19
CA LEU A 717 -12.13 13.51 15.37
C LEU A 717 -12.56 12.39 14.42
N TRP A 718 -12.11 12.47 13.17
CA TRP A 718 -12.33 11.45 12.15
C TRP A 718 -11.67 10.13 12.55
N MET A 719 -10.42 10.16 13.02
CA MET A 719 -9.75 8.96 13.52
C MET A 719 -10.54 8.34 14.68
N TRP A 720 -10.99 9.13 15.65
CA TRP A 720 -11.78 8.63 16.78
C TRP A 720 -13.13 8.03 16.37
N ALA A 721 -13.79 8.60 15.36
CA ALA A 721 -15.07 8.09 14.88
C ALA A 721 -14.96 6.85 13.98
N ARG A 722 -13.83 6.67 13.29
CA ARG A 722 -13.66 5.64 12.26
C ARG A 722 -12.78 4.48 12.70
N LEU A 723 -11.82 4.73 13.57
CA LEU A 723 -10.80 3.77 14.00
C LEU A 723 -10.90 3.52 15.50
N PRO A 724 -10.80 2.26 15.95
CA PRO A 724 -10.71 1.95 17.38
C PRO A 724 -9.33 2.32 17.96
N VAL A 725 -8.34 2.54 17.10
CA VAL A 725 -6.96 2.90 17.47
C VAL A 725 -6.90 4.33 17.96
N GLY A 726 -6.41 4.53 19.18
CA GLY A 726 -6.40 5.85 19.81
C GLY A 726 -7.78 6.43 20.13
N HIS A 727 -8.81 5.59 20.09
CA HIS A 727 -10.16 5.96 20.51
C HIS A 727 -10.15 6.29 22.00
N PRO A 728 -10.56 7.49 22.41
CA PRO A 728 -10.50 7.88 23.80
C PRO A 728 -11.71 7.34 24.57
N GLU A 729 -11.59 7.32 25.90
CA GLU A 729 -12.71 7.03 26.79
C GLU A 729 -13.58 8.29 26.89
N ILE A 730 -14.86 8.21 26.50
CA ILE A 730 -15.81 9.31 26.59
C ILE A 730 -16.22 9.48 28.06
N MET A 731 -16.04 10.69 28.60
CA MET A 731 -16.45 11.07 29.95
C MET A 731 -17.81 11.79 29.94
N GLY A 732 -18.33 12.10 31.12
CA GLY A 732 -19.55 12.91 31.26
C GLY A 732 -19.42 14.24 30.53
N ARG A 733 -20.29 14.47 29.53
CA ARG A 733 -20.33 15.73 28.76
C ARG A 733 -20.75 16.89 29.64
N ARG A 734 -20.15 18.05 29.42
CA ARG A 734 -20.60 19.31 30.05
C ARG A 734 -21.96 19.67 29.49
N PRO A 735 -22.97 20.11 30.27
CA PRO A 735 -24.25 20.54 29.72
C PRO A 735 -24.07 21.57 28.60
N TRP A 736 -24.76 21.37 27.47
CA TRP A 736 -24.83 22.41 26.44
C TRP A 736 -25.71 23.56 26.92
N PHE A 737 -25.49 24.75 26.35
CA PHE A 737 -26.26 25.94 26.69
C PHE A 737 -27.77 25.70 26.49
N PRO A 738 -28.60 25.81 27.55
CA PRO A 738 -30.03 25.51 27.47
C PRO A 738 -30.76 26.56 26.63
N GLY A 739 -31.70 26.12 25.80
CA GLY A 739 -32.57 27.01 25.02
C GLY A 739 -31.98 27.59 23.74
N GLU A 740 -30.77 27.16 23.32
CA GLU A 740 -30.17 27.62 22.06
C GLU A 740 -30.98 27.18 20.82
N PRO A 741 -31.11 28.03 19.79
CA PRO A 741 -31.83 27.69 18.57
C PRO A 741 -31.16 26.53 17.81
N PRO A 742 -31.88 25.82 16.91
CA PRO A 742 -31.38 24.63 16.22
C PRO A 742 -30.03 24.80 15.49
N ARG A 743 -29.68 26.02 15.06
CA ARG A 743 -28.40 26.32 14.42
C ARG A 743 -27.22 26.37 15.38
N ARG A 744 -27.46 26.69 16.66
CA ARG A 744 -26.45 26.81 17.74
C ARG A 744 -26.39 25.59 18.66
N GLN A 745 -27.13 24.54 18.31
CA GLN A 745 -26.93 23.21 18.88
C GLN A 745 -25.52 22.69 18.53
N PRO A 746 -24.95 21.75 19.32
CA PRO A 746 -23.60 21.25 19.10
C PRO A 746 -23.45 20.46 17.78
N THR A 747 -22.22 20.33 17.28
CA THR A 747 -21.90 19.44 16.14
C THR A 747 -21.61 18.01 16.60
N TRP A 748 -21.34 17.08 15.67
CA TRP A 748 -20.91 15.72 16.04
C TRP A 748 -19.61 15.68 16.84
N ALA A 749 -18.74 16.69 16.70
CA ALA A 749 -17.51 16.78 17.49
C ALA A 749 -17.77 16.77 19.00
N TYR A 750 -18.95 17.23 19.43
CA TYR A 750 -19.35 17.29 20.83
C TYR A 750 -19.55 15.91 21.48
N LEU A 751 -19.64 14.83 20.67
CA LEU A 751 -19.50 13.47 21.17
C LEU A 751 -18.18 13.28 21.94
N TRP A 752 -17.15 14.04 21.56
CA TRP A 752 -15.81 13.98 22.10
C TRP A 752 -15.44 15.19 22.97
N ASP A 753 -16.42 15.92 23.51
CA ASP A 753 -16.20 17.13 24.32
C ASP A 753 -15.33 16.87 25.56
N GLN A 754 -15.64 15.82 26.31
CA GLN A 754 -14.89 15.40 27.48
C GLN A 754 -14.41 13.98 27.26
N VAL A 755 -13.11 13.84 27.03
CA VAL A 755 -12.50 12.56 26.68
C VAL A 755 -11.20 12.36 27.42
N LYS A 756 -10.94 11.12 27.83
CA LYS A 756 -9.70 10.70 28.45
C LYS A 756 -8.90 9.85 27.46
N VAL A 757 -7.75 10.35 27.06
CA VAL A 757 -6.86 9.65 26.12
C VAL A 757 -5.95 8.71 26.91
N GLY A 758 -6.01 7.42 26.58
CA GLY A 758 -5.35 6.36 27.34
C GLY A 758 -3.90 6.10 27.00
N HIS A 759 -3.01 7.09 26.81
CA HIS A 759 -1.58 6.82 26.60
C HIS A 759 -0.66 7.74 27.43
N ALA A 760 0.22 7.10 28.19
CA ALA A 760 1.27 7.70 29.00
C ALA A 760 2.63 7.49 28.31
N ARG A 761 3.39 8.59 28.13
CA ARG A 761 4.74 8.72 27.51
C ARG A 761 4.77 8.93 25.99
N LEU A 762 4.97 10.21 25.61
CA LEU A 762 5.16 10.71 24.24
C LEU A 762 6.20 9.92 23.41
N GLU A 763 7.23 9.37 24.05
CA GLU A 763 8.30 8.61 23.38
C GLU A 763 7.85 7.26 22.79
N ARG A 764 6.77 6.65 23.30
CA ARG A 764 6.27 5.34 22.84
C ARG A 764 4.97 5.40 22.05
N ALA A 765 4.20 6.47 22.23
CA ALA A 765 2.89 6.65 21.60
C ALA A 765 2.91 6.39 20.08
N TYR A 766 3.94 6.84 19.36
CA TYR A 766 4.07 6.58 17.92
C TYR A 766 4.20 5.08 17.57
N LEU A 767 4.92 4.32 18.39
CA LEU A 767 5.06 2.88 18.20
C LEU A 767 3.75 2.15 18.50
N ASP A 768 3.09 2.52 19.59
CA ASP A 768 1.83 1.92 20.03
C ASP A 768 0.70 2.17 19.01
N TYR A 769 0.59 3.39 18.48
CA TYR A 769 -0.35 3.68 17.40
C TYR A 769 -0.06 2.91 16.10
N ILE A 770 1.20 2.82 15.65
CA ILE A 770 1.55 2.00 14.48
C ILE A 770 1.14 0.55 14.69
N ASN A 771 1.39 0.05 15.88
CA ASN A 771 1.16 -1.30 16.28
C ASN A 771 -0.33 -1.66 16.27
N GLU A 772 -1.17 -0.81 16.86
CA GLU A 772 -2.62 -0.93 16.84
C GLU A 772 -3.16 -0.80 15.41
N LEU A 773 -2.66 0.16 14.61
CA LEU A 773 -3.04 0.34 13.21
C LEU A 773 -2.68 -0.87 12.33
N ASP A 774 -1.48 -1.44 12.50
CA ASP A 774 -1.02 -2.63 11.76
C ASP A 774 -1.82 -3.91 12.16
N ALA A 775 -2.49 -3.91 13.34
CA ALA A 775 -3.27 -5.02 13.85
C ALA A 775 -4.78 -4.91 13.57
N LEU A 776 -5.23 -3.81 12.95
CA LEU A 776 -6.62 -3.65 12.58
C LEU A 776 -7.08 -4.79 11.66
N MET A 777 -8.33 -5.18 11.82
CA MET A 777 -9.05 -6.04 10.88
C MET A 777 -10.18 -5.25 10.22
N ALA A 778 -10.64 -5.70 9.05
CA ALA A 778 -11.68 -5.01 8.31
C ALA A 778 -12.95 -4.77 9.14
N HIS A 779 -13.36 -5.71 9.99
CA HIS A 779 -14.53 -5.56 10.84
C HIS A 779 -14.32 -4.65 12.06
N SER A 780 -13.08 -4.29 12.38
CA SER A 780 -12.75 -3.41 13.52
C SER A 780 -12.93 -1.93 13.18
N VAL A 781 -13.14 -1.59 11.92
CA VAL A 781 -13.18 -0.23 11.39
C VAL A 781 -14.60 0.13 10.97
N ASN A 782 -15.03 1.36 11.26
CA ASN A 782 -16.33 1.84 10.80
C ASN A 782 -16.24 2.41 9.37
N TRP A 783 -16.64 1.59 8.40
CA TRP A 783 -16.67 1.95 6.98
C TRP A 783 -17.92 2.70 6.54
N GLN A 784 -18.97 2.70 7.35
CA GLN A 784 -20.29 3.14 6.92
C GLN A 784 -20.40 4.66 6.98
N PRO A 785 -21.02 5.32 5.99
CA PRO A 785 -21.36 6.73 6.09
C PRO A 785 -22.36 6.95 7.23
N TYR A 786 -22.48 8.20 7.68
CA TYR A 786 -23.42 8.58 8.74
C TYR A 786 -24.86 8.21 8.32
N LYS A 787 -25.52 7.33 9.08
CA LYS A 787 -26.91 6.92 8.80
C LYS A 787 -27.85 7.77 9.64
N GLY A 788 -29.07 8.00 9.14
CA GLY A 788 -30.08 8.85 9.80
C GLY A 788 -30.56 8.34 11.17
N GLU A 789 -30.09 7.18 11.63
CA GLU A 789 -30.43 6.54 12.91
C GLU A 789 -29.23 6.43 13.87
N ASP A 790 -28.11 7.09 13.60
CA ASP A 790 -27.01 7.19 14.56
C ASP A 790 -27.49 8.03 15.76
N ALA A 791 -28.15 7.39 16.72
CA ALA A 791 -28.80 8.03 17.86
C ALA A 791 -27.76 8.70 18.77
N LEU A 792 -27.45 9.96 18.48
CA LEU A 792 -26.66 10.78 19.38
C LEU A 792 -27.52 11.13 20.61
N PRO A 793 -26.93 11.13 21.81
CA PRO A 793 -27.65 11.41 23.04
C PRO A 793 -27.93 12.91 23.26
N PHE A 794 -27.87 13.71 22.19
CA PHE A 794 -28.08 15.16 22.20
C PHE A 794 -28.57 15.64 20.83
N ALA A 795 -29.26 16.78 20.78
CA ALA A 795 -29.68 17.41 19.54
C ALA A 795 -28.47 18.04 18.82
N VAL A 796 -28.39 17.87 17.50
CA VAL A 796 -27.26 18.35 16.68
C VAL A 796 -27.67 19.61 15.91
N SER A 797 -26.70 20.49 15.66
CA SER A 797 -26.86 21.64 14.76
C SER A 797 -27.48 21.23 13.42
N VAL A 798 -28.46 21.98 12.95
CA VAL A 798 -29.00 21.83 11.59
C VAL A 798 -27.92 21.96 10.50
N MET A 799 -26.81 22.65 10.80
CA MET A 799 -25.67 22.77 9.88
C MET A 799 -25.01 21.42 9.57
N CYS A 800 -25.06 20.46 10.50
CA CYS A 800 -24.52 19.11 10.30
C CYS A 800 -25.36 18.27 9.33
N ALA A 801 -26.56 18.70 8.96
CA ALA A 801 -27.45 18.01 8.03
C ALA A 801 -27.83 18.86 6.81
N ALA A 802 -27.32 20.09 6.73
CA ALA A 802 -27.73 21.08 5.72
C ALA A 802 -27.50 20.63 4.26
N ASP A 803 -26.59 19.68 4.03
CA ASP A 803 -26.18 19.19 2.71
C ASP A 803 -26.28 17.65 2.62
N ASP A 804 -27.06 17.01 3.49
CA ASP A 804 -27.23 15.55 3.54
C ASP A 804 -27.76 14.97 2.21
N ASP A 805 -28.51 15.76 1.46
CA ASP A 805 -29.06 15.40 0.15
C ASP A 805 -27.98 15.11 -0.91
N LEU A 806 -26.76 15.63 -0.73
CA LEU A 806 -25.62 15.32 -1.60
C LEU A 806 -25.10 13.88 -1.43
N TYR A 807 -25.43 13.21 -0.32
CA TYR A 807 -24.90 11.89 0.05
C TYR A 807 -25.94 10.78 0.05
N ARG A 808 -27.23 11.12 -0.09
CA ARG A 808 -28.36 10.19 -0.04
C ARG A 808 -28.91 9.83 -1.44
N MET A 809 -28.16 10.11 -2.52
CA MET A 809 -28.52 9.76 -3.91
C MET A 809 -28.04 8.38 -4.33
#